data_AF-A0A0W0Y082-F1
#
_entry.id   AF-A0A0W0Y082-F1
#
_cell.length_a   1.000
_cell.length_b   1.000
_cell.length_c   1.000
_cell.angle_alpha   90.00
_cell.angle_beta   90.00
_cell.angle_gamma   90.00
#
_symmetry.space_group_name_H-M   'P 1'
#
loop_
_entity.id
_entity.type
_entity.pdbx_description
1 polymer ?
#
loop_
_entity_poly.entity_id
_entity_poly.type
_entity_poly.pdbx_seq_one_letter_code
_entity_poly.pdbx_strand_id
1 'polypeptide(L)'
;MPAYSIDSPVILFSHSEYGKRLLFKNGATNPRNELGKNGVTLHSGFGSLAYKTIKINAKKINQDGTEELTTFRVNRNSLIKYLGIKNPKGMKDADLIATLQSQFWTDDYENRDTAKAQGMAGERLRHAGEHNKRKISNWRNAIGDSLKGGFLSWLYKKTISGVNRIKARFLFVRTEKDIFEAGEVLAKKRVKQAYKEIPAYKEHLLRFNCKINSETKFSDLPVTTKENYIKHNDKHENRTHRHGKFPAKAKVDTSTGTTGKPTAWVRSHEEVELVKESLQLAAKIQFGDRKLHYIDAFALGPWATGLTTYELMRNTGSVFATGCDKEKILEELVLRARYDTDLREQALDRWQNKHPEKITDGDKELIGKLIKDTLAKVLKNRDLDLYDALKEAFQQSEGRTAELVQRYKSEIRRMAAELNKDKQQIIIAGYPPFLKDLTAYVESKGYQFEDFSAIGVVGGQAISEAMRELLIEKGFNQIYSSYGASDLDINLGVETEFEIALRKALEKHPGLARELFGENKGIPMVFHYDTMNYHVECDEKNQLIFTCTHDYQSSQRARYKLGDEGRLYACSDVQAVMAKYGIFNKPKTNLPLMFVWGRESTVIYNGANLAFTELERAITDDEELKSQVLKKAFYVYHDDEGAEKMEMWLELDEGQEFPSEEEMFASSQRLYTNLALVNQDFRWQLKQLDEGRQLPVIRYFKRGASPISETDGHHKQVLVFKQNANLARDYQFPDESLCRAVTVPMSGEILKERPAELGI
;
A
#
# COMPACT_ATOMS: atom_id res chain seq x y z
N MET A 1 -21.97 8.70 42.89
CA MET A 1 -21.86 7.73 41.78
C MET A 1 -20.64 6.86 42.04
N PRO A 2 -20.81 5.52 42.18
CA PRO A 2 -19.68 4.60 42.30
C PRO A 2 -18.81 4.67 41.05
N ALA A 3 -17.50 4.46 41.23
CA ALA A 3 -16.55 4.28 40.13
C ALA A 3 -16.26 2.79 40.00
N TYR A 4 -16.45 2.24 38.81
CA TYR A 4 -16.25 0.82 38.54
C TYR A 4 -14.89 0.60 37.91
N SER A 5 -14.10 -0.32 38.45
CA SER A 5 -12.84 -0.73 37.81
C SER A 5 -13.14 -1.67 36.64
N ILE A 6 -12.30 -1.60 35.60
CA ILE A 6 -12.30 -2.57 34.50
C ILE A 6 -10.91 -3.14 34.29
N ASP A 7 -10.86 -4.39 33.82
CA ASP A 7 -9.60 -5.13 33.66
C ASP A 7 -8.84 -4.80 32.37
N SER A 8 -9.49 -4.15 31.40
CA SER A 8 -8.85 -3.75 30.14
C SER A 8 -8.24 -2.34 30.24
N PRO A 9 -6.98 -2.15 29.78
CA PRO A 9 -6.44 -0.83 29.52
C PRO A 9 -7.30 -0.06 28.51
N VAL A 10 -7.26 1.27 28.59
CA VAL A 10 -8.05 2.16 27.75
C VAL A 10 -7.18 3.17 27.03
N ILE A 11 -7.66 3.62 25.87
CA ILE A 11 -6.98 4.60 25.04
C ILE A 11 -7.92 5.78 24.81
N LEU A 12 -7.41 6.99 25.03
CA LEU A 12 -8.14 8.22 24.73
C LEU A 12 -7.95 8.60 23.26
N PHE A 13 -8.85 8.13 22.40
CA PHE A 13 -8.82 8.42 20.98
C PHE A 13 -9.50 9.74 20.66
N SER A 14 -8.79 10.67 20.02
CA SER A 14 -9.31 11.98 19.65
C SER A 14 -9.32 12.14 18.14
N HIS A 15 -10.51 12.30 17.56
CA HIS A 15 -10.69 12.54 16.12
C HIS A 15 -11.31 13.90 15.87
N SER A 16 -10.84 14.62 14.84
CA SER A 16 -11.31 15.98 14.51
C SER A 16 -12.79 16.02 14.17
N GLU A 17 -13.32 14.96 13.56
CA GLU A 17 -14.73 14.83 13.19
C GLU A 17 -15.61 14.28 14.32
N TYR A 18 -15.10 13.32 15.10
CA TYR A 18 -15.94 12.50 15.99
C TYR A 18 -15.75 12.78 17.48
N GLY A 19 -14.87 13.73 17.82
CA GLY A 19 -14.55 14.12 19.18
C GLY A 19 -13.71 13.08 19.92
N LYS A 20 -13.77 13.12 21.25
CA LYS A 20 -13.04 12.22 22.15
C LYS A 20 -13.82 10.93 22.40
N ARG A 21 -13.16 9.80 22.25
CA ARG A 21 -13.67 8.44 22.45
C ARG A 21 -12.76 7.69 23.43
N LEU A 22 -13.36 6.85 24.25
CA LEU A 22 -12.65 5.86 25.06
C LEU A 22 -12.67 4.54 24.30
N LEU A 23 -11.49 4.09 23.85
CA LEU A 23 -11.30 2.76 23.30
C LEU A 23 -10.89 1.81 24.42
N PHE A 24 -11.28 0.54 24.31
CA PHE A 24 -10.84 -0.52 25.21
C PHE A 24 -9.81 -1.37 24.46
N LYS A 25 -8.60 -1.53 25.01
CA LYS A 25 -7.51 -2.29 24.37
C LYS A 25 -7.97 -3.71 24.02
N ASN A 26 -8.71 -4.33 24.93
CA ASN A 26 -9.18 -5.70 24.80
C ASN A 26 -10.63 -5.80 24.35
N GLY A 27 -11.22 -4.74 23.78
CA GLY A 27 -12.60 -4.74 23.32
C GLY A 27 -12.73 -4.26 21.87
N ALA A 28 -13.83 -4.62 21.20
CA ALA A 28 -14.03 -4.31 19.79
C ALA A 28 -13.91 -2.80 19.50
N THR A 29 -13.17 -2.42 18.46
CA THR A 29 -12.96 -0.99 18.16
C THR A 29 -14.25 -0.27 17.76
N ASN A 30 -15.04 -0.84 16.84
CA ASN A 30 -16.31 -0.27 16.38
C ASN A 30 -17.40 -1.35 16.28
N PRO A 31 -17.92 -1.87 17.40
CA PRO A 31 -18.88 -2.98 17.39
C PRO A 31 -20.21 -2.65 16.72
N ARG A 32 -20.45 -1.37 16.41
CA ARG A 32 -21.65 -0.85 15.79
C ARG A 32 -21.60 -0.85 14.26
N ASN A 33 -20.42 -1.03 13.66
CA ASN A 33 -20.21 -0.96 12.21
C ASN A 33 -20.80 0.34 11.62
N GLU A 34 -20.55 1.47 12.30
CA GLU A 34 -21.02 2.79 11.91
C GLU A 34 -19.84 3.78 11.91
N LEU A 35 -19.72 4.60 10.87
CA LEU A 35 -18.70 5.66 10.76
C LEU A 35 -18.60 6.51 12.03
N GLY A 36 -17.39 6.61 12.57
CA GLY A 36 -17.07 7.47 13.72
C GLY A 36 -17.63 7.02 15.06
N LYS A 37 -18.11 5.77 15.17
CA LYS A 37 -18.62 5.19 16.42
C LYS A 37 -17.60 4.29 17.11
N ASN A 38 -16.32 4.58 16.90
CA ASN A 38 -15.19 3.97 17.61
C ASN A 38 -15.32 4.16 19.13
N GLY A 39 -15.30 3.05 19.87
CA GLY A 39 -15.40 3.02 21.33
C GLY A 39 -16.62 3.75 21.91
N VAL A 40 -16.42 4.42 23.04
CA VAL A 40 -17.51 5.06 23.81
C VAL A 40 -17.27 6.55 24.02
N THR A 41 -18.33 7.35 23.92
CA THR A 41 -18.26 8.80 24.11
C THR A 41 -17.92 9.17 25.55
N LEU A 42 -17.01 10.14 25.73
CA LEU A 42 -16.67 10.73 27.03
C LEU A 42 -17.33 12.10 27.21
N HIS A 43 -17.61 12.46 28.45
CA HIS A 43 -18.04 13.82 28.84
C HIS A 43 -17.14 14.37 29.95
N SER A 44 -16.68 15.61 29.81
CA SER A 44 -15.93 16.33 30.85
C SER A 44 -16.63 17.64 31.23
N GLY A 45 -16.32 18.15 32.43
CA GLY A 45 -16.84 19.43 32.91
C GLY A 45 -18.36 19.53 32.96
N PHE A 46 -18.89 20.74 32.69
CA PHE A 46 -20.33 21.05 32.73
C PHE A 46 -21.17 20.22 31.74
N GLY A 47 -20.59 19.74 30.63
CA GLY A 47 -21.27 18.88 29.66
C GLY A 47 -21.75 17.54 30.27
N SER A 48 -21.09 17.06 31.33
CA SER A 48 -21.51 15.82 32.02
C SER A 48 -22.82 15.95 32.82
N LEU A 49 -23.30 17.17 33.09
CA LEU A 49 -24.57 17.41 33.79
C LEU A 49 -25.79 17.18 32.89
N ALA A 50 -25.63 17.29 31.57
CA ALA A 50 -26.69 17.08 30.59
C ALA A 50 -26.89 15.62 30.17
N TYR A 51 -26.00 14.70 30.60
CA TYR A 51 -26.02 13.31 30.18
C TYR A 51 -25.85 12.34 31.34
N LYS A 52 -26.56 11.21 31.30
CA LYS A 52 -26.31 10.11 32.24
C LYS A 52 -24.94 9.48 31.94
N THR A 53 -24.03 9.58 32.90
CA THR A 53 -22.65 9.07 32.80
C THR A 53 -22.37 7.98 33.82
N ILE A 54 -21.43 7.10 33.49
CA ILE A 54 -20.88 6.06 34.37
C ILE A 54 -19.41 6.39 34.63
N LYS A 55 -18.97 6.29 35.89
CA LYS A 55 -17.55 6.46 36.24
C LYS A 55 -16.82 5.12 36.08
N ILE A 56 -15.78 5.09 35.26
CA ILE A 56 -14.93 3.92 35.05
C ILE A 56 -13.50 4.27 35.49
N ASN A 57 -12.89 3.42 36.32
CA ASN A 57 -11.47 3.47 36.63
C ASN A 57 -10.75 2.45 35.75
N ALA A 58 -9.77 2.92 34.97
CA ALA A 58 -9.00 2.07 34.06
C ALA A 58 -7.58 2.60 33.93
N LYS A 59 -6.66 1.70 33.58
CA LYS A 59 -5.30 2.08 33.17
C LYS A 59 -5.36 2.71 31.79
N LYS A 60 -5.00 3.98 31.67
CA LYS A 60 -4.94 4.71 30.40
C LYS A 60 -3.55 4.55 29.81
N ILE A 61 -3.48 4.09 28.56
CA ILE A 61 -2.25 4.08 27.77
C ILE A 61 -2.11 5.46 27.12
N ASN A 62 -1.01 6.15 27.43
CA ASN A 62 -0.62 7.42 26.84
C ASN A 62 0.09 7.23 25.50
N GLN A 63 0.28 8.34 24.77
CA GLN A 63 0.95 8.30 23.46
C GLN A 63 2.42 7.92 23.53
N ASP A 64 3.06 8.13 24.68
CA ASP A 64 4.44 7.72 24.98
C ASP A 64 4.54 6.28 25.52
N GLY A 65 3.42 5.54 25.52
CA GLY A 65 3.34 4.17 26.05
C GLY A 65 3.21 4.08 27.56
N THR A 66 3.26 5.19 28.31
CA THR A 66 3.09 5.17 29.76
C THR A 66 1.66 4.82 30.16
N GLU A 67 1.50 4.12 31.28
CA GLU A 67 0.19 3.77 31.83
C GLU A 67 -0.13 4.62 33.08
N GLU A 68 -1.31 5.23 33.11
CA GLU A 68 -1.79 5.97 34.28
C GLU A 68 -3.20 5.52 34.70
N LEU A 69 -3.42 5.28 35.99
CA LEU A 69 -4.76 4.97 36.49
C LEU A 69 -5.63 6.24 36.46
N THR A 70 -6.68 6.24 35.64
CA THR A 70 -7.53 7.41 35.42
C THR A 70 -9.01 7.08 35.58
N THR A 71 -9.79 8.01 36.14
CA THR A 71 -11.26 7.92 36.19
C THR A 71 -11.90 8.64 35.00
N PHE A 72 -12.66 7.90 34.21
CA PHE A 72 -13.40 8.38 33.04
C PHE A 72 -14.89 8.51 33.32
N ARG A 73 -15.53 9.56 32.79
CA ARG A 73 -16.99 9.70 32.76
C ARG A 73 -17.53 9.32 31.39
N VAL A 74 -17.98 8.08 31.28
CA VAL A 74 -18.43 7.48 30.03
C VAL A 74 -19.93 7.71 29.85
N ASN A 75 -20.36 8.10 28.65
CA ASN A 75 -21.78 8.27 28.34
C ASN A 75 -22.51 6.91 28.38
N ARG A 76 -23.51 6.77 29.26
CA ARG A 76 -24.23 5.50 29.46
C ARG A 76 -24.93 4.99 28.21
N ASN A 77 -25.57 5.88 27.45
CA ASN A 77 -26.27 5.49 26.21
C ASN A 77 -25.28 5.06 25.13
N SER A 78 -24.11 5.72 25.06
CA SER A 78 -23.03 5.31 24.18
C SER A 78 -22.49 3.93 24.54
N LEU A 79 -22.35 3.62 25.85
CA LEU A 79 -21.92 2.31 26.33
C LEU A 79 -22.94 1.22 25.99
N ILE A 80 -24.24 1.47 26.23
CA ILE A 80 -25.32 0.54 25.86
C ILE A 80 -25.28 0.19 24.37
N LYS A 81 -25.10 1.19 23.51
CA LYS A 81 -24.98 0.98 22.06
C LYS A 81 -23.73 0.21 21.68
N TYR A 82 -22.60 0.50 22.34
CA TYR A 82 -21.34 -0.24 22.15
C TYR A 82 -21.52 -1.73 22.49
N LEU A 83 -22.21 -2.03 23.60
CA LEU A 83 -22.47 -3.40 24.05
C LEU A 83 -23.53 -4.14 23.22
N GLY A 84 -24.18 -3.47 22.26
CA GLY A 84 -25.22 -4.08 21.41
C GLY A 84 -26.52 -4.43 22.16
N ILE A 85 -26.77 -3.83 23.33
CA ILE A 85 -27.92 -4.15 24.18
C ILE A 85 -29.20 -3.54 23.60
N LYS A 86 -30.14 -4.38 23.18
CA LYS A 86 -31.44 -3.96 22.61
C LYS A 86 -32.43 -3.43 23.67
N ASN A 87 -32.48 -4.06 24.85
CA ASN A 87 -33.46 -3.76 25.91
C ASN A 87 -32.77 -3.38 27.24
N PRO A 88 -32.25 -2.15 27.39
CA PRO A 88 -31.50 -1.74 28.58
C PRO A 88 -32.37 -1.35 29.78
N LYS A 89 -33.70 -1.51 29.69
CA LYS A 89 -34.65 -1.05 30.72
C LYS A 89 -34.44 -1.87 32.00
N GLY A 90 -34.17 -1.18 33.11
CA GLY A 90 -33.94 -1.82 34.42
C GLY A 90 -32.49 -2.22 34.72
N MET A 91 -31.58 -2.25 33.73
CA MET A 91 -30.17 -2.57 33.99
C MET A 91 -29.50 -1.50 34.84
N LYS A 92 -28.82 -1.92 35.91
CA LYS A 92 -27.97 -1.07 36.75
C LYS A 92 -26.64 -0.82 36.03
N ASP A 93 -25.91 0.19 36.47
CA ASP A 93 -24.60 0.51 35.87
C ASP A 93 -23.59 -0.63 36.09
N ALA A 94 -23.70 -1.36 37.22
CA ALA A 94 -22.91 -2.56 37.49
C ALA A 94 -23.13 -3.68 36.44
N ASP A 95 -24.38 -3.90 36.01
CA ASP A 95 -24.71 -4.93 35.01
C ASP A 95 -24.09 -4.59 33.64
N LEU A 96 -24.08 -3.30 33.28
CA LEU A 96 -23.44 -2.82 32.05
C LEU A 96 -21.92 -3.01 32.10
N ILE A 97 -21.29 -2.77 33.25
CA ILE A 97 -19.85 -2.98 33.42
C ILE A 97 -19.51 -4.48 33.41
N ALA A 98 -20.31 -5.32 34.06
CA ALA A 98 -20.12 -6.77 33.99
C ALA A 98 -20.21 -7.30 32.55
N THR A 99 -21.19 -6.81 31.78
CA THR A 99 -21.34 -7.14 30.35
C THR A 99 -20.17 -6.64 29.52
N LEU A 100 -19.61 -5.47 29.85
CA LEU A 100 -18.42 -4.93 29.18
C LEU A 100 -17.21 -5.83 29.45
N GLN A 101 -16.97 -6.22 30.70
CA GLN A 101 -15.84 -7.08 31.06
C GLN A 101 -15.93 -8.46 30.41
N SER A 102 -17.12 -9.04 30.31
CA SER A 102 -17.30 -10.34 29.63
C SER A 102 -17.07 -10.30 28.12
N GLN A 103 -17.01 -9.10 27.51
CA GLN A 103 -16.69 -8.93 26.09
C GLN A 103 -15.21 -8.68 25.84
N PHE A 104 -14.39 -8.55 26.89
CA PHE A 104 -12.96 -8.37 26.72
C PHE A 104 -12.28 -9.69 26.37
N TRP A 105 -11.42 -9.64 25.36
CA TRP A 105 -10.51 -10.73 25.05
C TRP A 105 -9.23 -10.62 25.87
N THR A 106 -8.39 -11.65 25.88
CA THR A 106 -7.11 -11.62 26.62
C THR A 106 -5.95 -11.17 25.72
N ASP A 107 -4.81 -10.80 26.30
CA ASP A 107 -3.59 -10.54 25.50
C ASP A 107 -2.86 -11.85 25.12
N ASP A 108 -3.42 -13.03 25.45
CA ASP A 108 -2.89 -14.34 25.06
C ASP A 108 -3.22 -14.62 23.58
N TYR A 109 -2.24 -14.37 22.73
CA TYR A 109 -2.35 -14.52 21.28
C TYR A 109 -2.26 -15.97 20.79
N GLU A 110 -1.79 -16.90 21.62
CA GLU A 110 -1.79 -18.33 21.28
C GLU A 110 -3.18 -18.96 21.53
N ASN A 111 -4.01 -18.31 22.34
CA ASN A 111 -5.37 -18.75 22.60
C ASN A 111 -6.29 -18.51 21.39
N ARG A 112 -6.70 -19.60 20.73
CA ARG A 112 -7.59 -19.60 19.56
C ARG A 112 -8.94 -18.93 19.80
N ASP A 113 -9.52 -19.02 20.99
CA ASP A 113 -10.81 -18.36 21.26
C ASP A 113 -10.65 -16.85 21.35
N THR A 114 -9.55 -16.39 21.97
CA THR A 114 -9.16 -14.98 22.00
C THR A 114 -8.87 -14.46 20.59
N ALA A 115 -8.08 -15.20 19.81
CA ALA A 115 -7.70 -14.84 18.45
C ALA A 115 -8.93 -14.76 17.51
N LYS A 116 -9.86 -15.72 17.63
CA LYS A 116 -11.14 -15.72 16.91
C LYS A 116 -12.04 -14.55 17.32
N ALA A 117 -12.17 -14.27 18.62
CA ALA A 117 -12.96 -13.15 19.10
C ALA A 117 -12.42 -11.80 18.60
N GLN A 118 -11.10 -11.62 18.63
CA GLN A 118 -10.40 -10.47 18.06
C GLN A 118 -10.61 -10.39 16.53
N GLY A 119 -10.48 -11.51 15.82
CA GLY A 119 -10.68 -11.59 14.37
C GLY A 119 -12.08 -11.20 13.92
N MET A 120 -13.11 -11.62 14.68
CA MET A 120 -14.50 -11.24 14.43
C MET A 120 -14.78 -9.74 14.63
N ALA A 121 -13.94 -9.02 15.37
CA ALA A 121 -14.06 -7.57 15.51
C ALA A 121 -13.82 -6.85 14.17
N GLY A 122 -12.88 -7.35 13.35
CA GLY A 122 -12.53 -6.78 12.04
C GLY A 122 -13.62 -6.86 10.99
N GLU A 123 -14.47 -7.89 11.04
CA GLU A 123 -15.64 -7.97 10.15
C GLU A 123 -16.58 -6.77 10.33
N ARG A 124 -16.63 -6.17 11.54
CA ARG A 124 -17.46 -4.99 11.84
C ARG A 124 -16.80 -3.65 11.49
N LEU A 125 -15.66 -3.66 10.81
CA LEU A 125 -14.98 -2.46 10.32
C LEU A 125 -15.20 -2.24 8.81
N ARG A 126 -15.91 -3.16 8.14
CA ARG A 126 -16.08 -3.18 6.68
C ARG A 126 -17.20 -2.28 6.16
N HIS A 127 -17.85 -1.47 7.01
CA HIS A 127 -18.98 -0.62 6.62
C HIS A 127 -18.71 0.26 5.38
N ALA A 128 -17.47 0.70 5.14
CA ALA A 128 -17.05 1.40 3.93
C ALA A 128 -17.38 0.63 2.63
N GLY A 129 -17.24 -0.71 2.66
CA GLY A 129 -17.66 -1.60 1.58
C GLY A 129 -19.15 -1.93 1.57
N GLU A 130 -19.83 -1.82 2.72
CA GLU A 130 -21.25 -2.17 2.87
C GLU A 130 -22.24 -1.02 2.63
N HIS A 131 -21.79 0.24 2.68
CA HIS A 131 -22.66 1.42 2.63
C HIS A 131 -23.26 1.76 1.24
N ASN A 132 -23.14 0.88 0.25
CA ASN A 132 -23.50 1.13 -1.17
C ASN A 132 -24.93 0.68 -1.53
N LYS A 133 -25.89 0.97 -0.65
CA LYS A 133 -27.27 0.47 -0.74
C LYS A 133 -28.30 1.53 -1.15
N ARG A 134 -27.88 2.71 -1.64
CA ARG A 134 -28.82 3.74 -2.09
C ARG A 134 -29.56 3.29 -3.34
N LYS A 135 -30.85 3.63 -3.37
CA LYS A 135 -31.71 3.49 -4.56
C LYS A 135 -31.17 4.35 -5.71
N ILE A 136 -31.16 3.81 -6.93
CA ILE A 136 -30.64 4.48 -8.13
C ILE A 136 -31.59 5.62 -8.54
N SER A 137 -32.89 5.37 -8.60
CA SER A 137 -33.92 6.29 -9.09
C SER A 137 -35.03 6.52 -8.06
N ASN A 138 -34.68 6.97 -6.85
CA ASN A 138 -35.69 7.40 -5.89
C ASN A 138 -36.34 8.72 -6.36
N TRP A 139 -37.63 8.72 -6.71
CA TRP A 139 -38.35 9.89 -7.25
C TRP A 139 -38.31 11.12 -6.34
N ARG A 140 -38.24 10.94 -5.01
CA ARG A 140 -38.09 12.04 -4.04
C ARG A 140 -36.71 12.71 -4.09
N ASN A 141 -35.68 11.99 -4.51
CA ASN A 141 -34.29 12.46 -4.55
C ASN A 141 -33.72 12.54 -5.97
N ALA A 142 -34.47 12.18 -7.01
CA ALA A 142 -33.92 12.04 -8.37
C ALA A 142 -33.37 13.36 -8.94
N ILE A 143 -34.04 14.47 -8.65
CA ILE A 143 -33.60 15.82 -9.01
C ILE A 143 -32.41 16.23 -8.13
N GLY A 144 -32.49 15.99 -6.82
CA GLY A 144 -31.42 16.29 -5.87
C GLY A 144 -30.12 15.53 -6.14
N ASP A 145 -30.18 14.23 -6.42
CA ASP A 145 -29.03 13.38 -6.76
C ASP A 145 -28.43 13.77 -8.12
N SER A 146 -29.26 14.16 -9.08
CA SER A 146 -28.78 14.64 -10.39
C SER A 146 -28.03 15.97 -10.26
N LEU A 147 -28.60 16.92 -9.51
CA LEU A 147 -27.97 18.21 -9.20
C LEU A 147 -26.70 18.03 -8.37
N LYS A 148 -26.75 17.24 -7.29
CA LYS A 148 -25.60 16.92 -6.43
C LYS A 148 -24.52 16.20 -7.22
N GLY A 149 -24.86 15.21 -8.03
CA GLY A 149 -23.90 14.52 -8.91
C GLY A 149 -23.33 15.44 -10.00
N GLY A 150 -24.12 16.41 -10.50
CA GLY A 150 -23.66 17.52 -11.34
C GLY A 150 -22.59 18.35 -10.66
N PHE A 151 -22.93 18.89 -9.50
CA PHE A 151 -22.04 19.68 -8.67
C PHE A 151 -20.76 18.91 -8.30
N LEU A 152 -20.86 17.65 -7.86
CA LEU A 152 -19.71 16.83 -7.50
C LEU A 152 -18.81 16.52 -8.70
N SER A 153 -19.38 16.30 -9.90
CA SER A 153 -18.57 16.11 -11.13
C SER A 153 -17.79 17.40 -11.46
N TRP A 154 -18.46 18.55 -11.39
CA TRP A 154 -17.82 19.86 -11.58
C TRP A 154 -16.74 20.12 -10.51
N LEU A 155 -17.04 19.83 -9.25
CA LEU A 155 -16.15 20.01 -8.11
C LEU A 155 -14.90 19.15 -8.29
N TYR A 156 -15.06 17.87 -8.63
CA TYR A 156 -13.94 16.96 -8.90
C TYR A 156 -12.99 17.55 -9.96
N LYS A 157 -13.54 17.89 -11.14
CA LYS A 157 -12.78 18.47 -12.25
C LYS A 157 -12.07 19.76 -11.87
N LYS A 158 -12.72 20.66 -11.14
CA LYS A 158 -12.08 21.92 -10.73
C LYS A 158 -10.99 21.72 -9.69
N THR A 159 -11.15 20.73 -8.81
CA THR A 159 -10.27 20.55 -7.65
C THR A 159 -9.07 19.67 -7.94
N ILE A 160 -9.12 18.80 -8.94
CA ILE A 160 -7.98 17.95 -9.31
C ILE A 160 -6.85 18.72 -10.02
N SER A 161 -7.17 19.87 -10.61
CA SER A 161 -6.21 20.74 -11.30
C SER A 161 -5.19 21.49 -10.41
N GLY A 162 -5.14 21.25 -9.08
CA GLY A 162 -4.08 21.84 -8.25
C GLY A 162 -4.27 21.80 -6.73
N VAL A 163 -3.17 21.91 -5.99
CA VAL A 163 -3.10 21.72 -4.52
C VAL A 163 -3.98 22.70 -3.73
N ASN A 164 -4.01 23.98 -4.11
CA ASN A 164 -4.87 24.94 -3.42
C ASN A 164 -6.35 24.68 -3.69
N ARG A 165 -6.68 24.09 -4.85
CA ARG A 165 -8.06 23.79 -5.23
C ARG A 165 -8.55 22.51 -4.57
N ILE A 166 -7.70 21.49 -4.38
CA ILE A 166 -8.13 20.27 -3.66
C ILE A 166 -8.53 20.57 -2.21
N LYS A 167 -7.91 21.56 -1.55
CA LYS A 167 -8.37 22.01 -0.22
C LYS A 167 -9.82 22.50 -0.22
N ALA A 168 -10.26 23.16 -1.30
CA ALA A 168 -11.65 23.61 -1.44
C ALA A 168 -12.64 22.43 -1.58
N ARG A 169 -12.21 21.28 -2.11
CA ARG A 169 -13.03 20.05 -2.16
C ARG A 169 -13.51 19.64 -0.78
N PHE A 170 -12.59 19.66 0.19
CA PHE A 170 -12.84 19.25 1.57
C PHE A 170 -13.67 20.28 2.37
N LEU A 171 -14.03 21.43 1.79
CA LEU A 171 -15.07 22.31 2.34
C LEU A 171 -16.48 21.75 2.09
N PHE A 172 -16.66 21.02 0.98
CA PHE A 172 -17.95 20.47 0.56
C PHE A 172 -18.09 18.96 0.84
N VAL A 173 -16.97 18.25 0.84
CA VAL A 173 -16.88 16.80 1.08
C VAL A 173 -15.91 16.59 2.24
N ARG A 174 -16.33 17.02 3.43
CA ARG A 174 -15.43 17.17 4.59
C ARG A 174 -15.33 15.89 5.40
N THR A 175 -16.46 15.27 5.70
CA THR A 175 -16.52 14.13 6.61
C THR A 175 -16.24 12.82 5.89
N GLU A 176 -15.78 11.79 6.60
CA GLU A 176 -15.63 10.46 5.97
C GLU A 176 -16.96 9.98 5.37
N LYS A 177 -18.08 10.27 6.04
CA LYS A 177 -19.43 10.00 5.54
C LYS A 177 -19.70 10.73 4.22
N ASP A 178 -19.39 12.02 4.14
CA ASP A 178 -19.58 12.80 2.90
C ASP A 178 -18.70 12.25 1.78
N ILE A 179 -17.47 11.82 2.08
CA ILE A 179 -16.52 11.25 1.12
C ILE A 179 -17.06 9.95 0.52
N PHE A 180 -17.52 9.00 1.33
CA PHE A 180 -18.16 7.78 0.83
C PHE A 180 -19.45 8.07 0.04
N GLU A 181 -20.29 8.97 0.55
CA GLU A 181 -21.52 9.38 -0.12
C GLU A 181 -21.25 10.04 -1.48
N ALA A 182 -20.22 10.87 -1.59
CA ALA A 182 -19.86 11.53 -2.85
C ALA A 182 -19.53 10.50 -3.94
N GLY A 183 -18.76 9.46 -3.59
CA GLY A 183 -18.44 8.36 -4.51
C GLY A 183 -19.69 7.59 -4.95
N GLU A 184 -20.57 7.21 -4.03
CA GLU A 184 -21.80 6.47 -4.35
C GLU A 184 -22.76 7.31 -5.24
N VAL A 185 -22.90 8.61 -4.96
CA VAL A 185 -23.72 9.53 -5.76
C VAL A 185 -23.17 9.68 -7.18
N LEU A 186 -21.85 9.81 -7.33
CA LEU A 186 -21.22 9.87 -8.64
C LEU A 186 -21.35 8.54 -9.38
N ALA A 187 -21.14 7.40 -8.73
CA ALA A 187 -21.28 6.08 -9.33
C ALA A 187 -22.69 5.85 -9.89
N LYS A 188 -23.72 6.20 -9.12
CA LYS A 188 -25.12 6.18 -9.57
C LYS A 188 -25.34 7.05 -10.80
N LYS A 189 -24.75 8.24 -10.85
CA LYS A 189 -24.83 9.13 -12.01
C LYS A 189 -24.17 8.48 -13.24
N ARG A 190 -23.00 7.88 -13.08
CA ARG A 190 -22.28 7.19 -14.16
C ARG A 190 -23.02 5.97 -14.69
N VAL A 191 -23.64 5.15 -13.83
CA VAL A 191 -24.51 4.04 -14.25
C VAL A 191 -25.71 4.53 -15.07
N LYS A 192 -26.39 5.60 -14.63
CA LYS A 192 -27.52 6.17 -15.39
C LYS A 192 -27.08 6.67 -16.76
N GLN A 193 -25.88 7.26 -16.83
CA GLN A 193 -25.29 7.71 -18.08
C GLN A 193 -24.95 6.52 -18.98
N ALA A 194 -24.30 5.49 -18.44
CA ALA A 194 -23.95 4.27 -19.17
C ALA A 194 -25.17 3.54 -19.72
N TYR A 195 -26.26 3.46 -18.95
CA TYR A 195 -27.51 2.86 -19.42
C TYR A 195 -28.10 3.58 -20.65
N LYS A 196 -27.91 4.90 -20.75
CA LYS A 196 -28.38 5.71 -21.88
C LYS A 196 -27.43 5.67 -23.07
N GLU A 197 -26.13 5.71 -22.81
CA GLU A 197 -25.12 6.00 -23.81
C GLU A 197 -24.33 4.76 -24.27
N ILE A 198 -24.26 3.69 -23.48
CA ILE A 198 -23.42 2.51 -23.77
C ILE A 198 -24.29 1.31 -24.18
N PRO A 199 -24.31 0.91 -25.47
CA PRO A 199 -25.13 -0.20 -25.95
C PRO A 199 -24.88 -1.51 -25.22
N ALA A 200 -23.62 -1.90 -25.03
CA ALA A 200 -23.26 -3.16 -24.36
C ALA A 200 -23.70 -3.20 -22.90
N TYR A 201 -23.70 -2.06 -22.19
CA TYR A 201 -24.15 -2.00 -20.80
C TYR A 201 -25.66 -2.21 -20.69
N LYS A 202 -26.44 -1.55 -21.57
CA LYS A 202 -27.90 -1.77 -21.65
C LYS A 202 -28.22 -3.24 -21.95
N GLU A 203 -27.50 -3.85 -22.89
CA GLU A 203 -27.63 -5.26 -23.23
C GLU A 203 -27.25 -6.17 -22.07
N HIS A 204 -26.15 -5.86 -21.36
CA HIS A 204 -25.74 -6.59 -20.17
C HIS A 204 -26.85 -6.58 -19.09
N LEU A 205 -27.44 -5.43 -18.78
CA LEU A 205 -28.56 -5.39 -17.82
C LEU A 205 -29.75 -6.26 -18.27
N LEU A 206 -30.09 -6.24 -19.56
CA LEU A 206 -31.16 -7.08 -20.11
C LEU A 206 -30.84 -8.58 -19.99
N ARG A 207 -29.62 -9.01 -20.33
CA ARG A 207 -29.19 -10.42 -20.23
C ARG A 207 -29.23 -10.95 -18.80
N PHE A 208 -28.95 -10.09 -17.83
CA PHE A 208 -29.02 -10.42 -16.40
C PHE A 208 -30.40 -10.13 -15.78
N ASN A 209 -31.44 -9.94 -16.59
CA ASN A 209 -32.82 -9.67 -16.17
C ASN A 209 -32.96 -8.49 -15.18
N CYS A 210 -32.06 -7.52 -15.25
CA CYS A 210 -32.04 -6.35 -14.39
C CYS A 210 -32.75 -5.17 -15.05
N LYS A 211 -33.87 -4.73 -14.47
CA LYS A 211 -34.59 -3.51 -14.87
C LYS A 211 -34.43 -2.44 -13.79
N ILE A 212 -33.81 -1.31 -14.13
CA ILE A 212 -33.64 -0.19 -13.20
C ILE A 212 -35.00 0.49 -12.98
N ASN A 213 -35.56 0.35 -11.78
CA ASN A 213 -36.78 0.99 -11.31
C ASN A 213 -36.51 1.77 -10.01
N SER A 214 -37.54 2.41 -9.43
CA SER A 214 -37.37 3.28 -8.25
C SER A 214 -36.89 2.57 -6.99
N GLU A 215 -37.06 1.25 -6.90
CA GLU A 215 -36.63 0.41 -5.78
C GLU A 215 -35.24 -0.19 -5.98
N THR A 216 -34.73 -0.22 -7.22
CA THR A 216 -33.40 -0.78 -7.55
C THR A 216 -32.31 -0.03 -6.80
N LYS A 217 -31.56 -0.75 -5.96
CA LYS A 217 -30.34 -0.27 -5.30
C LYS A 217 -29.15 -0.42 -6.23
N PHE A 218 -28.10 0.36 -5.97
CA PHE A 218 -26.85 0.22 -6.71
C PHE A 218 -26.29 -1.21 -6.63
N SER A 219 -26.36 -1.82 -5.43
CA SER A 219 -25.99 -3.21 -5.17
C SER A 219 -26.78 -4.26 -5.95
N ASP A 220 -27.93 -3.91 -6.53
CA ASP A 220 -28.80 -4.85 -7.26
C ASP A 220 -28.41 -4.95 -8.75
N LEU A 221 -27.52 -4.07 -9.23
CA LEU A 221 -27.01 -4.11 -10.59
C LEU A 221 -26.06 -5.31 -10.74
N PRO A 222 -26.14 -6.08 -11.84
CA PRO A 222 -25.20 -7.17 -12.09
C PRO A 222 -23.76 -6.65 -12.15
N VAL A 223 -22.86 -7.42 -11.55
CA VAL A 223 -21.41 -7.17 -11.60
C VAL A 223 -20.89 -7.45 -13.01
N THR A 224 -20.06 -6.54 -13.52
CA THR A 224 -19.35 -6.75 -14.79
C THR A 224 -17.98 -7.38 -14.53
N THR A 225 -17.55 -8.26 -15.41
CA THR A 225 -16.22 -8.90 -15.39
C THR A 225 -15.60 -8.87 -16.79
N LYS A 226 -14.31 -9.19 -16.88
CA LYS A 226 -13.66 -9.37 -18.18
C LYS A 226 -14.40 -10.39 -19.03
N GLU A 227 -14.85 -11.50 -18.44
CA GLU A 227 -15.53 -12.61 -19.13
C GLU A 227 -16.96 -12.23 -19.54
N ASN A 228 -17.75 -11.72 -18.60
CA ASN A 228 -19.19 -11.57 -18.82
C ASN A 228 -19.58 -10.27 -19.55
N TYR A 229 -18.65 -9.30 -19.65
CA TYR A 229 -18.93 -7.98 -20.19
C TYR A 229 -17.96 -7.61 -21.31
N ILE A 230 -16.64 -7.76 -21.10
CA ILE A 230 -15.65 -7.35 -22.11
C ILE A 230 -15.54 -8.41 -23.20
N LYS A 231 -15.08 -9.62 -22.86
CA LYS A 231 -14.94 -10.77 -23.78
C LYS A 231 -16.25 -11.16 -24.46
N HIS A 232 -17.37 -10.99 -23.76
CA HIS A 232 -18.69 -11.19 -24.35
C HIS A 232 -18.95 -10.31 -25.57
N ASN A 233 -18.36 -9.11 -25.62
CA ASN A 233 -18.50 -8.13 -26.70
C ASN A 233 -17.32 -8.12 -27.68
N ASP A 234 -16.39 -9.08 -27.65
CA ASP A 234 -15.16 -9.07 -28.49
C ASP A 234 -15.44 -8.97 -30.00
N LYS A 235 -16.57 -9.50 -30.50
CA LYS A 235 -16.95 -9.38 -31.92
C LYS A 235 -17.40 -7.96 -32.31
N HIS A 236 -17.77 -7.15 -31.32
CA HIS A 236 -18.35 -5.81 -31.47
C HIS A 236 -17.85 -4.90 -30.34
N GLU A 237 -16.54 -4.84 -30.12
CA GLU A 237 -15.92 -4.15 -28.97
C GLU A 237 -16.36 -2.69 -28.84
N ASN A 238 -16.58 -2.01 -29.96
CA ASN A 238 -17.07 -0.64 -30.03
C ASN A 238 -18.39 -0.43 -29.26
N ARG A 239 -19.22 -1.46 -29.09
CA ARG A 239 -20.47 -1.40 -28.31
C ARG A 239 -20.27 -1.15 -26.82
N THR A 240 -19.07 -1.42 -26.29
CA THR A 240 -18.71 -1.10 -24.91
C THR A 240 -18.46 0.41 -24.71
N HIS A 241 -18.42 1.19 -25.79
CA HIS A 241 -18.12 2.62 -25.77
C HIS A 241 -19.36 3.48 -26.01
N ARG A 242 -19.24 4.78 -25.73
CA ARG A 242 -20.32 5.76 -25.93
C ARG A 242 -20.87 5.70 -27.35
N HIS A 243 -22.18 5.55 -27.41
CA HIS A 243 -22.99 5.43 -28.62
C HIS A 243 -22.52 4.31 -29.56
N GLY A 244 -21.79 3.32 -29.04
CA GLY A 244 -21.23 2.23 -29.82
C GLY A 244 -20.09 2.66 -30.74
N LYS A 245 -19.34 3.72 -30.39
CA LYS A 245 -18.27 4.27 -31.24
C LYS A 245 -16.98 4.44 -30.46
N PHE A 246 -15.85 4.14 -31.10
CA PHE A 246 -14.54 4.52 -30.56
C PHE A 246 -14.37 6.05 -30.57
N PRO A 247 -13.67 6.62 -29.59
CA PRO A 247 -13.35 8.04 -29.59
C PRO A 247 -12.45 8.39 -30.79
N ALA A 248 -12.64 9.60 -31.33
CA ALA A 248 -11.90 10.05 -32.52
C ALA A 248 -10.39 10.20 -32.28
N LYS A 249 -10.00 10.60 -31.06
CA LYS A 249 -8.61 10.60 -30.58
C LYS A 249 -8.53 9.61 -29.42
N ALA A 250 -7.77 8.54 -29.62
CA ALA A 250 -7.71 7.44 -28.68
C ALA A 250 -6.29 6.94 -28.47
N LYS A 251 -6.03 6.47 -27.26
CA LYS A 251 -4.89 5.63 -26.92
C LYS A 251 -5.37 4.18 -26.80
N VAL A 252 -4.57 3.22 -27.23
CA VAL A 252 -4.88 1.80 -27.09
C VAL A 252 -3.79 1.12 -26.28
N ASP A 253 -4.17 0.59 -25.12
CA ASP A 253 -3.27 -0.16 -24.24
C ASP A 253 -3.74 -1.61 -24.12
N THR A 254 -2.84 -2.54 -23.78
CA THR A 254 -3.15 -3.95 -23.56
C THR A 254 -2.84 -4.38 -22.13
N SER A 255 -3.56 -5.40 -21.66
CA SER A 255 -3.15 -6.15 -20.47
C SER A 255 -1.91 -7.01 -20.77
N THR A 256 -1.12 -7.34 -19.75
CA THR A 256 0.07 -8.19 -19.87
C THR A 256 -0.21 -9.64 -20.29
N GLY A 257 -1.48 -10.10 -20.27
CA GLY A 257 -1.84 -11.44 -20.75
C GLY A 257 -1.58 -12.58 -19.76
N THR A 258 -1.34 -12.28 -18.48
CA THR A 258 -1.01 -13.29 -17.44
C THR A 258 -2.10 -14.34 -17.21
N THR A 259 -3.33 -14.10 -17.68
CA THR A 259 -4.47 -15.03 -17.56
C THR A 259 -5.04 -15.42 -18.94
N GLY A 260 -4.23 -15.34 -20.01
CA GLY A 260 -4.62 -15.69 -21.39
C GLY A 260 -4.47 -14.53 -22.38
N LYS A 261 -5.19 -14.59 -23.51
CA LYS A 261 -5.07 -13.59 -24.60
C LYS A 261 -5.19 -12.15 -24.07
N PRO A 262 -4.20 -11.27 -24.33
CA PRO A 262 -4.27 -9.85 -23.96
C PRO A 262 -5.54 -9.16 -24.45
N THR A 263 -6.16 -8.36 -23.57
CA THR A 263 -7.31 -7.51 -23.92
C THR A 263 -6.82 -6.10 -24.26
N ALA A 264 -7.30 -5.53 -25.37
CA ALA A 264 -7.04 -4.15 -25.76
C ALA A 264 -8.05 -3.19 -25.11
N TRP A 265 -7.58 -1.99 -24.76
CA TRP A 265 -8.33 -0.96 -24.06
C TRP A 265 -8.21 0.36 -24.80
N VAL A 266 -9.30 0.80 -25.42
CA VAL A 266 -9.36 2.07 -26.16
C VAL A 266 -9.79 3.20 -25.22
N ARG A 267 -8.85 4.07 -24.88
CA ARG A 267 -9.03 5.21 -23.95
C ARG A 267 -9.18 6.51 -24.74
N SER A 268 -10.11 7.35 -24.33
CA SER A 268 -10.25 8.69 -24.94
C SER A 268 -9.11 9.62 -24.51
N HIS A 269 -8.84 10.65 -25.31
CA HIS A 269 -7.91 11.71 -24.92
C HIS A 269 -8.29 12.35 -23.58
N GLU A 270 -9.58 12.63 -23.36
CA GLU A 270 -10.08 13.26 -22.13
C GLU A 270 -9.89 12.36 -20.89
N GLU A 271 -10.01 11.04 -21.05
CA GLU A 271 -9.72 10.06 -19.99
C GLU A 271 -8.23 10.12 -19.59
N VAL A 272 -7.33 10.16 -20.57
CA VAL A 272 -5.89 10.27 -20.33
C VAL A 272 -5.51 11.61 -19.69
N GLU A 273 -6.11 12.73 -20.14
CA GLU A 273 -5.85 14.07 -19.56
C GLU A 273 -6.30 14.18 -18.09
N LEU A 274 -7.40 13.53 -17.71
CA LEU A 274 -7.83 13.52 -16.32
C LEU A 274 -6.86 12.75 -15.41
N VAL A 275 -6.35 11.61 -15.88
CA VAL A 275 -5.31 10.85 -15.16
C VAL A 275 -4.03 11.69 -15.04
N LYS A 276 -3.70 12.51 -16.06
CA LYS A 276 -2.59 13.49 -16.01
C LYS A 276 -2.79 14.51 -14.92
N GLU A 277 -3.93 15.16 -14.83
CA GLU A 277 -4.20 16.14 -13.76
C GLU A 277 -4.10 15.49 -12.36
N SER A 278 -4.61 14.26 -12.21
CA SER A 278 -4.54 13.50 -10.94
C SER A 278 -3.10 13.25 -10.49
N LEU A 279 -2.25 12.75 -11.39
CA LEU A 279 -0.85 12.48 -11.05
C LEU A 279 -0.02 13.75 -10.90
N GLN A 280 -0.30 14.80 -11.68
CA GLN A 280 0.31 16.11 -11.46
C GLN A 280 0.03 16.61 -10.05
N LEU A 281 -1.21 16.48 -9.58
CA LEU A 281 -1.58 16.82 -8.22
C LEU A 281 -0.85 15.94 -7.20
N ALA A 282 -0.80 14.63 -7.41
CA ALA A 282 -0.08 13.71 -6.52
C ALA A 282 1.42 14.06 -6.43
N ALA A 283 2.09 14.28 -7.56
CA ALA A 283 3.49 14.70 -7.60
C ALA A 283 3.69 16.06 -6.91
N LYS A 284 2.78 17.01 -7.08
CA LYS A 284 2.83 18.32 -6.42
C LYS A 284 2.66 18.21 -4.90
N ILE A 285 1.74 17.37 -4.43
CA ILE A 285 1.56 17.09 -3.00
C ILE A 285 2.80 16.41 -2.44
N GLN A 286 3.39 15.49 -3.21
CA GLN A 286 4.49 14.66 -2.74
C GLN A 286 5.83 15.38 -2.73
N PHE A 287 6.11 16.21 -3.75
CA PHE A 287 7.42 16.82 -3.99
C PHE A 287 7.42 18.36 -4.03
N GLY A 288 6.27 19.01 -3.90
CA GLY A 288 6.17 20.47 -3.86
C GLY A 288 6.64 21.15 -5.16
N ASP A 289 7.54 22.12 -5.05
CA ASP A 289 8.15 22.84 -6.17
C ASP A 289 9.49 22.25 -6.64
N ARG A 290 9.87 21.08 -6.12
CA ARG A 290 11.12 20.39 -6.50
C ARG A 290 11.13 20.08 -8.00
N LYS A 291 12.26 20.33 -8.66
CA LYS A 291 12.49 19.85 -10.04
C LYS A 291 12.60 18.32 -10.03
N LEU A 292 11.85 17.66 -10.90
CA LEU A 292 11.81 16.21 -10.98
C LEU A 292 12.51 15.70 -12.24
N HIS A 293 13.28 14.63 -12.07
CA HIS A 293 13.85 13.85 -13.16
C HIS A 293 13.40 12.40 -13.02
N TYR A 294 12.59 11.95 -13.96
CA TYR A 294 12.00 10.62 -13.96
C TYR A 294 12.79 9.70 -14.88
N ILE A 295 13.08 8.50 -14.40
CA ILE A 295 13.54 7.37 -15.18
C ILE A 295 12.39 6.36 -15.21
N ASP A 296 11.77 6.20 -16.37
CA ASP A 296 10.68 5.24 -16.57
C ASP A 296 11.27 3.88 -16.94
N ALA A 297 11.38 3.04 -15.92
CA ALA A 297 11.89 1.69 -15.96
C ALA A 297 10.78 0.63 -16.01
N PHE A 298 9.54 1.00 -16.37
CA PHE A 298 8.52 0.04 -16.75
C PHE A 298 8.71 -0.43 -18.19
N ALA A 299 8.27 -1.67 -18.49
CA ALA A 299 8.28 -2.18 -19.85
C ALA A 299 7.54 -1.23 -20.81
N LEU A 300 8.25 -0.79 -21.86
CA LEU A 300 7.74 0.12 -22.88
C LEU A 300 7.11 -0.69 -24.01
N GLY A 301 5.87 -0.36 -24.36
CA GLY A 301 5.13 -1.09 -25.38
C GLY A 301 3.63 -0.83 -25.25
N PRO A 302 2.78 -1.74 -25.75
CA PRO A 302 1.33 -1.54 -25.70
C PRO A 302 0.78 -1.62 -24.27
N TRP A 303 1.57 -1.93 -23.24
CA TRP A 303 1.08 -2.04 -21.87
C TRP A 303 0.74 -0.68 -21.27
N ALA A 304 -0.38 -0.62 -20.55
CA ALA A 304 -0.87 0.61 -19.96
C ALA A 304 0.15 1.29 -19.02
N THR A 305 0.96 0.54 -18.27
CA THR A 305 1.85 1.12 -17.26
C THR A 305 2.97 1.96 -17.87
N GLY A 306 3.75 1.46 -18.83
CA GLY A 306 4.93 2.16 -19.35
C GLY A 306 4.59 3.48 -20.04
N LEU A 307 4.01 3.42 -21.24
CA LEU A 307 3.76 4.64 -22.04
C LEU A 307 2.80 5.62 -21.37
N THR A 308 1.84 5.16 -20.55
CA THR A 308 0.98 6.09 -19.80
C THR A 308 1.77 6.80 -18.72
N THR A 309 2.60 6.08 -17.95
CA THR A 309 3.48 6.69 -16.93
C THR A 309 4.40 7.74 -17.55
N TYR A 310 5.03 7.42 -18.69
CA TYR A 310 5.82 8.39 -19.46
C TYR A 310 5.04 9.68 -19.80
N GLU A 311 3.86 9.56 -20.41
CA GLU A 311 3.01 10.71 -20.78
C GLU A 311 2.61 11.56 -19.56
N LEU A 312 2.43 10.90 -18.42
CA LEU A 312 2.01 11.52 -17.17
C LEU A 312 3.17 12.30 -16.53
N MET A 313 4.35 11.69 -16.45
CA MET A 313 5.56 12.29 -15.87
C MET A 313 6.10 13.46 -16.68
N ARG A 314 5.92 13.46 -18.00
CA ARG A 314 6.43 14.52 -18.89
C ARG A 314 5.83 15.90 -18.60
N ASN A 315 4.69 15.95 -17.92
CA ASN A 315 4.07 17.20 -17.51
C ASN A 315 4.62 17.77 -16.18
N THR A 316 5.26 16.94 -15.36
CA THR A 316 5.74 17.34 -14.03
C THR A 316 7.26 17.40 -13.91
N GLY A 317 7.99 16.83 -14.87
CA GLY A 317 9.44 16.83 -14.86
C GLY A 317 10.05 16.35 -16.18
N SER A 318 11.38 16.34 -16.22
CA SER A 318 12.12 15.68 -17.30
C SER A 318 11.95 14.15 -17.18
N VAL A 319 11.84 13.45 -18.30
CA VAL A 319 11.61 11.99 -18.32
C VAL A 319 12.56 11.32 -19.29
N PHE A 320 13.23 10.27 -18.84
CA PHE A 320 13.98 9.35 -19.67
C PHE A 320 13.31 7.97 -19.63
N ALA A 321 12.73 7.55 -20.75
CA ALA A 321 12.05 6.27 -20.88
C ALA A 321 13.03 5.21 -21.37
N THR A 322 13.69 4.56 -20.43
CA THR A 322 14.68 3.51 -20.72
C THR A 322 14.02 2.16 -20.94
N GLY A 323 12.83 1.96 -20.36
CA GLY A 323 12.36 0.63 -20.07
C GLY A 323 13.27 -0.05 -19.06
N CYS A 324 13.21 -1.37 -18.98
CA CYS A 324 13.96 -2.15 -18.03
C CYS A 324 15.42 -2.41 -18.46
N ASP A 325 16.09 -1.36 -18.93
CA ASP A 325 17.48 -1.37 -19.41
C ASP A 325 18.40 -0.82 -18.32
N LYS A 326 19.03 -1.71 -17.55
CA LYS A 326 19.85 -1.35 -16.38
C LYS A 326 21.08 -0.51 -16.77
N GLU A 327 21.66 -0.77 -17.95
CA GLU A 327 22.84 -0.06 -18.43
C GLU A 327 22.51 1.40 -18.74
N LYS A 328 21.45 1.66 -19.52
CA LYS A 328 21.01 3.03 -19.81
C LYS A 328 20.58 3.79 -18.57
N ILE A 329 19.95 3.10 -17.61
CA ILE A 329 19.58 3.72 -16.33
C ILE A 329 20.84 4.16 -15.58
N LEU A 330 21.86 3.30 -15.46
CA LEU A 330 23.12 3.66 -14.81
C LEU A 330 23.81 4.83 -15.53
N GLU A 331 23.88 4.79 -16.86
CA GLU A 331 24.47 5.89 -17.66
C GLU A 331 23.81 7.24 -17.37
N GLU A 332 22.47 7.26 -17.28
CA GLU A 332 21.71 8.47 -16.94
C GLU A 332 21.97 8.91 -15.50
N LEU A 333 21.98 7.99 -14.53
CA LEU A 333 22.30 8.30 -13.13
C LEU A 333 23.69 8.95 -13.01
N VAL A 334 24.68 8.39 -13.68
CA VAL A 334 26.06 8.91 -13.72
C VAL A 334 26.13 10.26 -14.44
N LEU A 335 25.37 10.44 -15.53
CA LEU A 335 25.27 11.72 -16.23
C LEU A 335 24.72 12.82 -15.31
N ARG A 336 23.66 12.54 -14.56
CA ARG A 336 23.05 13.49 -13.60
C ARG A 336 23.99 13.82 -12.45
N ALA A 337 24.68 12.82 -11.91
CA ALA A 337 25.68 13.02 -10.85
C ALA A 337 26.84 13.92 -11.30
N ARG A 338 27.32 13.74 -12.54
CA ARG A 338 28.34 14.62 -13.14
C ARG A 338 27.83 16.04 -13.33
N TYR A 339 26.62 16.19 -13.88
CA TYR A 339 26.00 17.50 -14.06
C TYR A 339 25.89 18.30 -12.74
N ASP A 340 25.45 17.65 -11.66
CA ASP A 340 25.36 18.27 -10.35
C ASP A 340 26.74 18.63 -9.76
N THR A 341 27.76 17.83 -10.06
CA THR A 341 29.14 18.09 -9.66
C THR A 341 29.70 19.32 -10.38
N ASP A 342 29.53 19.40 -11.71
CA ASP A 342 29.98 20.52 -12.52
C ASP A 342 29.33 21.84 -12.08
N LEU A 343 28.01 21.84 -11.82
CA LEU A 343 27.32 23.04 -11.33
C LEU A 343 27.88 23.53 -9.98
N ARG A 344 28.17 22.59 -9.08
CA ARG A 344 28.75 22.88 -7.77
C ARG A 344 30.16 23.41 -7.90
N GLU A 345 31.00 22.81 -8.74
CA GLU A 345 32.37 23.27 -9.01
C GLU A 345 32.37 24.68 -9.60
N GLN A 346 31.54 24.96 -10.60
CA GLN A 346 31.41 26.31 -11.15
C GLN A 346 30.96 27.34 -10.10
N ALA A 347 30.09 26.95 -9.16
CA ALA A 347 29.66 27.82 -8.07
C ALA A 347 30.79 28.10 -7.07
N LEU A 348 31.60 27.08 -6.75
CA LEU A 348 32.78 27.20 -5.89
C LEU A 348 33.90 28.01 -6.55
N ASP A 349 34.11 27.86 -7.86
CA ASP A 349 35.07 28.65 -8.64
C ASP A 349 34.70 30.13 -8.63
N ARG A 350 33.42 30.45 -8.86
CA ARG A 350 32.94 31.84 -8.75
C ARG A 350 33.16 32.41 -7.34
N TRP A 351 32.98 31.59 -6.32
CA TRP A 351 33.20 31.99 -4.92
C TRP A 351 34.69 32.23 -4.61
N GLN A 352 35.58 31.34 -5.05
CA GLN A 352 37.04 31.51 -4.91
C GLN A 352 37.56 32.70 -5.70
N ASN A 353 37.12 32.89 -6.94
CA ASN A 353 37.52 34.04 -7.77
C ASN A 353 37.10 35.39 -7.17
N LYS A 354 36.09 35.41 -6.30
CA LYS A 354 35.71 36.60 -5.53
C LYS A 354 36.68 36.89 -4.37
N HIS A 355 37.42 35.87 -3.90
CA HIS A 355 38.36 35.96 -2.77
C HIS A 355 39.68 35.19 -3.05
N PRO A 356 40.41 35.50 -4.13
CA PRO A 356 41.48 34.65 -4.69
C PRO A 356 42.67 34.45 -3.74
N GLU A 357 42.96 35.43 -2.88
CA GLU A 357 44.07 35.35 -1.92
C GLU A 357 43.67 34.72 -0.57
N LYS A 358 42.39 34.40 -0.37
CA LYS A 358 41.83 33.99 0.94
C LYS A 358 41.21 32.60 0.94
N ILE A 359 40.96 32.03 -0.23
CA ILE A 359 40.30 30.73 -0.41
C ILE A 359 41.21 29.82 -1.23
N THR A 360 41.68 28.75 -0.58
CA THR A 360 42.48 27.71 -1.23
C THR A 360 41.58 26.67 -1.91
N ASP A 361 42.18 25.79 -2.72
CA ASP A 361 41.44 24.66 -3.31
C ASP A 361 40.94 23.69 -2.23
N GLY A 362 41.71 23.49 -1.15
CA GLY A 362 41.24 22.73 0.02
C GLY A 362 40.03 23.37 0.70
N ASP A 363 39.97 24.71 0.78
CA ASP A 363 38.80 25.42 1.30
C ASP A 363 37.55 25.20 0.41
N LYS A 364 37.73 25.13 -0.92
CA LYS A 364 36.64 24.81 -1.86
C LYS A 364 36.13 23.39 -1.67
N GLU A 365 37.01 22.41 -1.48
CA GLU A 365 36.62 21.02 -1.25
C GLU A 365 35.80 20.89 0.05
N LEU A 366 36.25 21.54 1.13
CA LEU A 366 35.53 21.53 2.42
C LEU A 366 34.12 22.12 2.31
N ILE A 367 33.98 23.31 1.71
CA ILE A 367 32.66 23.94 1.52
C ILE A 367 31.82 23.19 0.50
N GLY A 368 32.44 22.67 -0.56
CA GLY A 368 31.77 21.85 -1.56
C GLY A 368 31.17 20.59 -0.97
N LYS A 369 31.92 19.88 -0.12
CA LYS A 369 31.44 18.72 0.63
C LYS A 369 30.31 19.09 1.58
N LEU A 370 30.46 20.14 2.37
CA LEU A 370 29.42 20.65 3.28
C LEU A 370 28.10 20.90 2.53
N ILE A 371 28.16 21.54 1.35
CA ILE A 371 26.98 21.79 0.52
C ILE A 371 26.43 20.48 -0.05
N LYS A 372 27.27 19.60 -0.62
CA LYS A 372 26.84 18.29 -1.16
C LYS A 372 26.05 17.52 -0.11
N ASP A 373 26.63 17.36 1.08
CA ASP A 373 26.06 16.57 2.17
C ASP A 373 24.76 17.20 2.70
N THR A 374 24.71 18.54 2.79
CA THR A 374 23.48 19.26 3.16
C THR A 374 22.36 19.02 2.14
N LEU A 375 22.66 19.13 0.84
CA LEU A 375 21.64 18.92 -0.21
C LEU A 375 21.15 17.47 -0.24
N ALA A 376 22.05 16.50 -0.09
CA ALA A 376 21.70 15.09 0.05
C ALA A 376 20.77 14.86 1.25
N LYS A 377 21.06 15.49 2.40
CA LYS A 377 20.22 15.42 3.61
C LYS A 377 18.82 16.00 3.38
N VAL A 378 18.70 17.13 2.68
CA VAL A 378 17.41 17.76 2.32
C VAL A 378 16.61 16.89 1.34
N LEU A 379 17.27 16.19 0.41
CA LEU A 379 16.57 15.25 -0.49
C LEU A 379 16.12 13.99 0.25
N LYS A 380 16.93 13.49 1.21
CA LYS A 380 16.59 12.32 2.02
C LYS A 380 15.47 12.60 3.02
N ASN A 381 15.41 13.82 3.56
CA ASN A 381 14.36 14.25 4.49
C ASN A 381 13.54 15.40 3.90
N ARG A 382 12.37 15.07 3.33
CA ARG A 382 11.49 16.04 2.68
C ARG A 382 11.01 17.16 3.60
N ASP A 383 10.80 16.88 4.88
CA ASP A 383 10.23 17.85 5.81
C ASP A 383 11.31 18.79 6.38
N LEU A 384 12.59 18.55 6.04
CA LEU A 384 13.72 19.38 6.43
C LEU A 384 13.91 20.54 5.44
N ASP A 385 13.74 21.76 5.92
CA ASP A 385 14.06 22.96 5.15
C ASP A 385 15.58 23.11 4.94
N LEU A 386 15.98 23.66 3.79
CA LEU A 386 17.40 23.86 3.44
C LEU A 386 18.12 24.73 4.47
N TYR A 387 17.51 25.80 4.97
CA TYR A 387 18.17 26.70 5.89
C TYR A 387 18.32 26.10 7.29
N ASP A 388 17.39 25.24 7.70
CA ASP A 388 17.50 24.47 8.92
C ASP A 388 18.60 23.40 8.80
N ALA A 389 18.65 22.68 7.66
CA ALA A 389 19.74 21.75 7.36
C ALA A 389 21.11 22.45 7.37
N LEU A 390 21.23 23.61 6.72
CA LEU A 390 22.46 24.41 6.72
C LEU A 390 22.80 24.92 8.11
N LYS A 391 21.81 25.33 8.90
CA LYS A 391 22.04 25.79 10.28
C LYS A 391 22.64 24.68 11.13
N GLU A 392 22.11 23.46 11.02
CA GLU A 392 22.65 22.28 11.71
C GLU A 392 24.06 21.95 11.21
N ALA A 393 24.27 21.90 9.90
CA ALA A 393 25.58 21.62 9.30
C ALA A 393 26.63 22.67 9.69
N PHE A 394 26.25 23.93 9.81
CA PHE A 394 27.13 25.01 10.29
C PHE A 394 27.48 24.88 11.77
N GLN A 395 26.56 24.37 12.60
CA GLN A 395 26.80 24.14 14.02
C GLN A 395 27.72 22.92 14.25
N GLN A 396 27.65 21.93 13.37
CA GLN A 396 28.50 20.72 13.39
C GLN A 396 29.84 20.92 12.67
N SER A 397 30.08 22.08 12.05
CA SER A 397 31.34 22.35 11.36
C SER A 397 32.46 22.59 12.37
N GLU A 398 33.62 21.99 12.13
CA GLU A 398 34.82 22.10 12.98
C GLU A 398 36.03 22.62 12.19
N GLY A 399 37.06 23.04 12.91
CA GLY A 399 38.35 23.47 12.36
C GLY A 399 38.21 24.51 11.25
N ARG A 400 38.91 24.27 10.13
CA ARG A 400 38.93 25.18 8.99
C ARG A 400 37.54 25.42 8.38
N THR A 401 36.68 24.40 8.33
CA THR A 401 35.31 24.54 7.84
C THR A 401 34.50 25.52 8.69
N ALA A 402 34.66 25.46 10.02
CA ALA A 402 33.98 26.37 10.94
C ALA A 402 34.40 27.84 10.71
N GLU A 403 35.70 28.09 10.52
CA GLU A 403 36.22 29.43 10.22
C GLU A 403 35.63 30.00 8.92
N LEU A 404 35.60 29.18 7.86
CA LEU A 404 35.04 29.55 6.57
C LEU A 404 33.53 29.82 6.68
N VAL A 405 32.80 28.95 7.39
CA VAL A 405 31.36 29.10 7.64
C VAL A 405 31.08 30.38 8.42
N GLN A 406 31.85 30.69 9.46
CA GLN A 406 31.68 31.90 10.25
C GLN A 406 31.90 33.16 9.39
N ARG A 407 32.94 33.14 8.56
CA ARG A 407 33.34 34.29 7.73
C ARG A 407 32.45 34.51 6.51
N TYR A 408 32.01 33.43 5.85
CA TYR A 408 31.33 33.48 4.55
C TYR A 408 29.90 32.91 4.60
N LYS A 409 29.30 32.83 5.79
CA LYS A 409 27.97 32.24 6.06
C LYS A 409 26.90 32.59 5.03
N SER A 410 26.76 33.87 4.69
CA SER A 410 25.74 34.36 3.76
C SER A 410 26.01 33.92 2.33
N GLU A 411 27.28 33.85 1.92
CA GLU A 411 27.67 33.43 0.57
C GLU A 411 27.47 31.93 0.41
N ILE A 412 27.86 31.13 1.40
CA ILE A 412 27.63 29.67 1.43
C ILE A 412 26.13 29.37 1.38
N ARG A 413 25.31 30.09 2.17
CA ARG A 413 23.84 29.95 2.13
C ARG A 413 23.26 30.26 0.76
N ARG A 414 23.71 31.34 0.12
CA ARG A 414 23.23 31.71 -1.22
C ARG A 414 23.63 30.66 -2.25
N MET A 415 24.87 30.20 -2.22
CA MET A 415 25.38 29.16 -3.11
C MET A 415 24.59 27.85 -2.97
N ALA A 416 24.37 27.39 -1.73
CA ALA A 416 23.56 26.21 -1.45
C ALA A 416 22.11 26.37 -1.92
N ALA A 417 21.50 27.55 -1.78
CA ALA A 417 20.15 27.83 -2.26
C ALA A 417 20.04 27.82 -3.79
N GLU A 418 21.03 28.40 -4.49
CA GLU A 418 21.13 28.34 -5.95
C GLU A 418 21.26 26.89 -6.43
N LEU A 419 22.19 26.14 -5.86
CA LEU A 419 22.39 24.73 -6.21
C LEU A 419 21.15 23.87 -5.88
N ASN A 420 20.49 24.11 -4.75
CA ASN A 420 19.25 23.40 -4.38
C ASN A 420 18.13 23.64 -5.40
N LYS A 421 18.05 24.83 -6.00
CA LYS A 421 17.03 25.16 -7.01
C LYS A 421 17.23 24.37 -8.31
N ASP A 422 18.47 24.03 -8.63
CA ASP A 422 18.82 23.26 -9.83
C ASP A 422 18.90 21.76 -9.58
N LYS A 423 19.20 21.34 -8.34
CA LYS A 423 19.23 19.94 -7.92
C LYS A 423 17.86 19.28 -8.15
N GLN A 424 17.87 18.26 -9.02
CA GLN A 424 16.70 17.47 -9.35
C GLN A 424 16.52 16.32 -8.36
N GLN A 425 15.27 16.00 -8.02
CA GLN A 425 14.94 14.73 -7.37
C GLN A 425 14.82 13.66 -8.46
N ILE A 426 15.66 12.65 -8.39
CA ILE A 426 15.60 11.48 -9.28
C ILE A 426 14.49 10.55 -8.79
N ILE A 427 13.58 10.18 -9.69
CA ILE A 427 12.49 9.23 -9.44
C ILE A 427 12.63 8.08 -10.45
N ILE A 428 12.82 6.86 -9.97
CA ILE A 428 12.89 5.66 -10.80
C ILE A 428 11.58 4.91 -10.65
N ALA A 429 10.81 4.83 -11.72
CA ALA A 429 9.51 4.18 -11.73
C ALA A 429 9.61 2.79 -12.38
N GLY A 430 9.26 1.73 -11.67
CA GLY A 430 9.50 0.37 -12.18
C GLY A 430 8.89 -0.75 -11.33
N TYR A 431 9.28 -1.98 -11.60
CA TYR A 431 8.85 -3.13 -10.83
C TYR A 431 9.76 -3.34 -9.61
N PRO A 432 9.24 -3.73 -8.42
CA PRO A 432 10.08 -3.99 -7.24
C PRO A 432 11.27 -4.94 -7.50
N PRO A 433 11.10 -6.13 -8.11
CA PRO A 433 12.24 -7.02 -8.37
C PRO A 433 13.25 -6.40 -9.34
N PHE A 434 12.79 -5.63 -10.33
CA PHE A 434 13.70 -4.94 -11.25
C PHE A 434 14.55 -3.89 -10.54
N LEU A 435 13.99 -3.16 -9.56
CA LEU A 435 14.79 -2.19 -8.79
C LEU A 435 15.87 -2.87 -7.95
N LYS A 436 15.62 -4.08 -7.43
CA LYS A 436 16.66 -4.89 -6.75
C LYS A 436 17.77 -5.29 -7.73
N ASP A 437 17.38 -5.80 -8.91
CA ASP A 437 18.33 -6.17 -9.96
C ASP A 437 19.15 -4.96 -10.46
N LEU A 438 18.55 -3.76 -10.45
CA LEU A 438 19.21 -2.52 -10.80
C LEU A 438 20.24 -2.13 -9.75
N THR A 439 19.91 -2.18 -8.45
CA THR A 439 20.88 -1.85 -7.39
C THR A 439 22.10 -2.78 -7.43
N ALA A 440 21.88 -4.09 -7.60
CA ALA A 440 22.97 -5.06 -7.72
C ALA A 440 23.85 -4.80 -8.96
N TYR A 441 23.23 -4.41 -10.08
CA TYR A 441 23.97 -4.04 -11.30
C TYR A 441 24.80 -2.77 -11.11
N VAL A 442 24.26 -1.75 -10.45
CA VAL A 442 24.99 -0.49 -10.17
C VAL A 442 26.22 -0.76 -9.29
N GLU A 443 26.05 -1.58 -8.25
CA GLU A 443 27.14 -2.02 -7.37
C GLU A 443 28.22 -2.80 -8.12
N SER A 444 27.83 -3.75 -9.00
CA SER A 444 28.79 -4.53 -9.79
C SER A 444 29.57 -3.70 -10.81
N LYS A 445 29.08 -2.50 -11.15
CA LYS A 445 29.79 -1.50 -11.97
C LYS A 445 30.65 -0.53 -11.14
N GLY A 446 30.74 -0.73 -9.82
CA GLY A 446 31.60 0.06 -8.93
C GLY A 446 30.98 1.37 -8.44
N TYR A 447 29.67 1.56 -8.61
CA TYR A 447 28.97 2.75 -8.14
C TYR A 447 28.18 2.46 -6.86
N GLN A 448 28.05 3.46 -5.99
CA GLN A 448 27.17 3.40 -4.82
C GLN A 448 25.83 4.03 -5.17
N PHE A 449 24.73 3.30 -4.95
CA PHE A 449 23.42 3.79 -5.35
C PHE A 449 22.96 5.03 -4.55
N GLU A 450 23.41 5.14 -3.30
CA GLU A 450 23.15 6.27 -2.39
C GLU A 450 23.56 7.62 -2.98
N ASP A 451 24.60 7.66 -3.81
CA ASP A 451 25.11 8.89 -4.41
C ASP A 451 24.10 9.57 -5.36
N PHE A 452 23.10 8.82 -5.83
CA PHE A 452 22.09 9.33 -6.76
C PHE A 452 20.87 9.95 -6.06
N SER A 453 20.73 9.78 -4.73
CA SER A 453 19.58 10.31 -3.96
C SER A 453 18.22 9.96 -4.58
N ALA A 454 18.09 8.75 -5.14
CA ALA A 454 16.93 8.34 -5.92
C ALA A 454 15.74 7.92 -5.03
N ILE A 455 14.53 8.14 -5.52
CA ILE A 455 13.29 7.61 -4.95
C ILE A 455 12.70 6.59 -5.94
N GLY A 456 12.28 5.44 -5.42
CA GLY A 456 11.57 4.42 -6.22
C GLY A 456 10.07 4.64 -6.20
N VAL A 457 9.41 4.52 -7.36
CA VAL A 457 7.95 4.47 -7.46
C VAL A 457 7.56 3.16 -8.13
N VAL A 458 7.03 2.22 -7.35
CA VAL A 458 6.75 0.87 -7.83
C VAL A 458 5.28 0.63 -8.13
N GLY A 459 5.03 -0.25 -9.10
CA GLY A 459 3.67 -0.61 -9.50
C GLY A 459 3.64 -1.90 -10.30
N GLY A 460 2.42 -2.36 -10.62
CA GLY A 460 2.20 -3.57 -11.41
C GLY A 460 2.43 -4.90 -10.67
N GLN A 461 3.11 -4.88 -9.52
CA GLN A 461 3.28 -5.98 -8.58
C GLN A 461 3.28 -5.41 -7.16
N ALA A 462 2.85 -6.20 -6.17
CA ALA A 462 2.95 -5.83 -4.76
C ALA A 462 4.43 -5.75 -4.31
N ILE A 463 4.73 -4.89 -3.34
CA ILE A 463 6.03 -4.79 -2.68
C ILE A 463 5.87 -5.15 -1.20
N SER A 464 6.67 -6.08 -0.68
CA SER A 464 6.73 -6.34 0.76
C SER A 464 7.51 -5.24 1.49
N GLU A 465 7.32 -5.14 2.81
CA GLU A 465 8.15 -4.24 3.62
C GLU A 465 9.60 -4.71 3.70
N ALA A 466 9.86 -6.02 3.60
CA ALA A 466 11.21 -6.58 3.50
C ALA A 466 11.96 -6.10 2.23
N MET A 467 11.32 -6.18 1.06
CA MET A 467 11.88 -5.66 -0.19
C MET A 467 12.07 -4.13 -0.11
N ARG A 468 11.14 -3.41 0.52
CA ARG A 468 11.27 -1.96 0.71
C ARG A 468 12.50 -1.61 1.54
N GLU A 469 12.67 -2.30 2.67
CA GLU A 469 13.81 -2.13 3.58
C GLU A 469 15.13 -2.44 2.87
N LEU A 470 15.18 -3.54 2.12
CA LEU A 470 16.34 -3.91 1.30
C LEU A 470 16.69 -2.81 0.28
N LEU A 471 15.71 -2.26 -0.45
CA LEU A 471 15.98 -1.21 -1.44
C LEU A 471 16.46 0.09 -0.78
N ILE A 472 15.94 0.43 0.40
CA ILE A 472 16.39 1.58 1.18
C ILE A 472 17.81 1.36 1.71
N GLU A 473 18.12 0.16 2.22
CA GLU A 473 19.46 -0.25 2.64
C GLU A 473 20.45 -0.19 1.47
N LYS A 474 20.01 -0.57 0.27
CA LYS A 474 20.79 -0.46 -0.97
C LYS A 474 20.94 0.97 -1.49
N GLY A 475 20.31 1.95 -0.86
CA GLY A 475 20.58 3.37 -1.10
C GLY A 475 19.48 4.20 -1.73
N PHE A 476 18.27 3.65 -1.93
CA PHE A 476 17.11 4.49 -2.23
C PHE A 476 16.74 5.36 -1.02
N ASN A 477 16.44 6.64 -1.26
CA ASN A 477 15.95 7.54 -0.20
C ASN A 477 14.58 7.12 0.33
N GLN A 478 13.71 6.64 -0.57
CA GLN A 478 12.39 6.12 -0.24
C GLN A 478 11.83 5.31 -1.40
N ILE A 479 10.92 4.38 -1.10
CA ILE A 479 10.14 3.66 -2.10
C ILE A 479 8.65 3.88 -1.81
N TYR A 480 7.87 4.27 -2.83
CA TYR A 480 6.41 4.38 -2.77
C TYR A 480 5.77 3.40 -3.75
N SER A 481 4.57 2.91 -3.44
CA SER A 481 3.79 2.08 -4.36
C SER A 481 2.51 2.77 -4.85
N SER A 482 2.08 2.37 -6.06
CA SER A 482 0.82 2.81 -6.67
C SER A 482 0.03 1.58 -7.14
N TYR A 483 -1.25 1.54 -6.83
CA TYR A 483 -2.16 0.50 -7.30
C TYR A 483 -2.88 0.93 -8.57
N GLY A 484 -2.94 0.04 -9.54
CA GLY A 484 -3.61 0.28 -10.81
C GLY A 484 -3.82 -1.02 -11.59
N ALA A 485 -4.75 -0.97 -12.54
CA ALA A 485 -5.05 -2.07 -13.45
C ALA A 485 -5.32 -1.51 -14.85
N SER A 486 -4.78 -2.16 -15.89
CA SER A 486 -5.00 -1.72 -17.28
C SER A 486 -6.48 -1.72 -17.67
N ASP A 487 -7.25 -2.60 -17.06
CA ASP A 487 -8.71 -2.69 -17.13
C ASP A 487 -9.43 -1.44 -16.61
N LEU A 488 -8.81 -0.61 -15.76
CA LEU A 488 -9.41 0.61 -15.20
C LEU A 488 -8.50 1.81 -15.47
N ASP A 489 -7.57 2.11 -14.57
CA ASP A 489 -6.55 3.17 -14.66
C ASP A 489 -5.28 2.74 -13.92
N ILE A 490 -4.16 3.41 -14.20
CA ILE A 490 -2.86 3.10 -13.59
C ILE A 490 -2.70 3.63 -12.15
N ASN A 491 -3.62 4.51 -11.70
CA ASN A 491 -3.58 5.12 -10.37
C ASN A 491 -4.99 5.10 -9.72
N LEU A 492 -5.33 3.94 -9.14
CA LEU A 492 -6.54 3.71 -8.35
C LEU A 492 -6.33 4.01 -6.87
N GLY A 493 -5.09 3.92 -6.38
CA GLY A 493 -4.73 4.21 -5.00
C GLY A 493 -3.23 4.45 -4.87
N VAL A 494 -2.86 5.30 -3.91
CA VAL A 494 -1.47 5.71 -3.67
C VAL A 494 -1.05 5.35 -2.26
N GLU A 495 0.19 4.94 -2.11
CA GLU A 495 0.81 4.69 -0.81
C GLU A 495 1.56 5.95 -0.36
N THR A 496 1.38 6.36 0.89
CA THR A 496 2.13 7.45 1.53
C THR A 496 2.89 6.92 2.74
N GLU A 497 3.60 7.80 3.45
CA GLU A 497 4.32 7.44 4.66
C GLU A 497 3.40 6.88 5.76
N PHE A 498 2.11 7.25 5.75
CA PHE A 498 1.12 6.71 6.68
C PHE A 498 0.84 5.22 6.41
N GLU A 499 0.60 4.83 5.16
CA GLU A 499 0.33 3.44 4.77
C GLU A 499 1.55 2.56 4.95
N ILE A 500 2.75 3.08 4.64
CA ILE A 500 4.01 2.38 4.91
C ILE A 500 4.13 2.11 6.42
N ALA A 501 3.91 3.13 7.27
CA ALA A 501 3.96 2.95 8.73
C ALA A 501 2.91 1.95 9.23
N LEU A 502 1.69 1.98 8.67
CA LEU A 502 0.64 1.02 8.98
C LEU A 502 1.01 -0.41 8.56
N ARG A 503 1.60 -0.60 7.37
CA ARG A 503 2.03 -1.94 6.91
C ARG A 503 3.16 -2.50 7.78
N LYS A 504 4.15 -1.69 8.14
CA LYS A 504 5.19 -2.07 9.11
C LYS A 504 4.60 -2.42 10.48
N ALA A 505 3.58 -1.67 10.92
CA ALA A 505 2.88 -1.98 12.17
C ALA A 505 2.10 -3.30 12.09
N LEU A 506 1.44 -3.59 10.96
CA LEU A 506 0.72 -4.85 10.74
C LEU A 506 1.65 -6.05 10.84
N GLU A 507 2.87 -5.92 10.33
CA GLU A 507 3.91 -6.95 10.40
C GLU A 507 4.42 -7.18 11.83
N LYS A 508 4.66 -6.09 12.56
CA LYS A 508 5.16 -6.15 13.95
C LYS A 508 4.11 -6.56 14.98
N HIS A 509 2.82 -6.42 14.67
CA HIS A 509 1.73 -6.64 15.62
C HIS A 509 0.65 -7.56 15.03
N PRO A 510 0.78 -8.91 15.15
CA PRO A 510 -0.21 -9.86 14.63
C PRO A 510 -1.63 -9.65 15.16
N GLY A 511 -1.77 -9.17 16.40
CA GLY A 511 -3.08 -8.78 16.96
C GLY A 511 -3.76 -7.64 16.19
N LEU A 512 -2.98 -6.66 15.73
CA LEU A 512 -3.47 -5.53 14.94
C LEU A 512 -4.04 -6.02 13.60
N ALA A 513 -3.31 -6.93 12.93
CA ALA A 513 -3.74 -7.58 11.70
C ALA A 513 -5.04 -8.36 11.89
N ARG A 514 -5.12 -9.22 12.92
CA ARG A 514 -6.34 -9.96 13.25
C ARG A 514 -7.53 -9.05 13.51
N GLU A 515 -7.37 -8.00 14.31
CA GLU A 515 -8.47 -7.09 14.60
C GLU A 515 -8.94 -6.31 13.36
N LEU A 516 -8.07 -6.03 12.38
CA LEU A 516 -8.50 -5.37 11.14
C LEU A 516 -9.15 -6.35 10.17
N PHE A 517 -8.52 -7.49 9.90
CA PHE A 517 -8.92 -8.34 8.78
C PHE A 517 -9.04 -9.84 9.07
N GLY A 518 -8.89 -10.27 10.32
CA GLY A 518 -9.04 -11.68 10.74
C GLY A 518 -7.76 -12.50 10.62
N GLU A 519 -7.88 -13.80 10.89
CA GLU A 519 -6.81 -14.80 10.77
C GLU A 519 -6.62 -15.29 9.33
N ASN A 520 -5.54 -16.03 9.07
CA ASN A 520 -5.26 -16.65 7.76
C ASN A 520 -5.26 -15.67 6.57
N LYS A 521 -4.79 -14.43 6.78
CA LYS A 521 -4.56 -13.45 5.73
C LYS A 521 -3.17 -12.86 5.87
N GLY A 522 -2.41 -12.86 4.77
CA GLY A 522 -1.14 -12.17 4.71
C GLY A 522 -1.28 -10.65 4.81
N ILE A 523 -0.16 -9.95 4.88
CA ILE A 523 -0.15 -8.49 4.99
C ILE A 523 -0.56 -7.87 3.64
N PRO A 524 -1.66 -7.10 3.58
CA PRO A 524 -2.09 -6.49 2.34
C PRO A 524 -1.20 -5.30 1.96
N MET A 525 -1.23 -4.94 0.68
CA MET A 525 -0.92 -3.57 0.28
C MET A 525 -2.02 -2.63 0.82
N VAL A 526 -1.66 -1.41 1.20
CA VAL A 526 -2.62 -0.43 1.72
C VAL A 526 -2.47 0.88 0.96
N PHE A 527 -3.59 1.44 0.54
CA PHE A 527 -3.63 2.67 -0.26
C PHE A 527 -4.76 3.59 0.20
N HIS A 528 -4.50 4.89 0.31
CA HIS A 528 -5.59 5.86 0.19
C HIS A 528 -6.11 5.87 -1.25
N TYR A 529 -7.43 5.98 -1.42
CA TYR A 529 -8.05 6.17 -2.72
C TYR A 529 -9.08 7.32 -2.70
N ASP A 530 -9.23 7.98 -3.84
CA ASP A 530 -10.18 9.08 -4.01
C ASP A 530 -11.54 8.55 -4.45
N THR A 531 -12.55 8.63 -3.57
CA THR A 531 -13.91 8.17 -3.86
C THR A 531 -14.60 8.94 -4.99
N MET A 532 -14.12 10.16 -5.29
CA MET A 532 -14.61 10.96 -6.42
C MET A 532 -13.92 10.59 -7.74
N ASN A 533 -12.82 9.82 -7.70
CA ASN A 533 -12.20 9.19 -8.87
C ASN A 533 -12.76 7.78 -9.14
N TYR A 534 -12.84 6.95 -8.08
CA TYR A 534 -13.41 5.61 -8.13
C TYR A 534 -14.29 5.33 -6.92
N HIS A 535 -15.49 4.85 -7.20
CA HIS A 535 -16.30 4.20 -6.18
C HIS A 535 -15.92 2.73 -6.10
N VAL A 536 -15.50 2.30 -4.92
CA VAL A 536 -15.07 0.92 -4.66
C VAL A 536 -16.05 0.28 -3.70
N GLU A 537 -16.44 -0.95 -4.00
CA GLU A 537 -17.25 -1.81 -3.16
C GLU A 537 -16.43 -3.05 -2.79
N CYS A 538 -16.86 -3.74 -1.74
CA CYS A 538 -16.25 -4.98 -1.30
C CYS A 538 -17.38 -5.96 -0.98
N ASP A 539 -17.39 -7.13 -1.63
CA ASP A 539 -18.40 -8.15 -1.37
C ASP A 539 -18.09 -9.01 -0.12
N GLU A 540 -19.01 -9.90 0.23
CA GLU A 540 -18.87 -10.79 1.41
C GLU A 540 -17.64 -11.70 1.31
N LYS A 541 -17.17 -12.00 0.09
CA LYS A 541 -15.97 -12.80 -0.21
C LYS A 541 -14.70 -11.96 -0.34
N ASN A 542 -14.72 -10.71 0.13
CA ASN A 542 -13.62 -9.75 0.06
C ASN A 542 -13.23 -9.38 -1.38
N GLN A 543 -14.10 -9.49 -2.37
CA GLN A 543 -13.75 -9.15 -3.74
C GLN A 543 -13.98 -7.67 -3.98
N LEU A 544 -12.98 -6.99 -4.54
CA LEU A 544 -13.09 -5.58 -4.87
C LEU A 544 -13.85 -5.38 -6.18
N ILE A 545 -14.79 -4.44 -6.15
CA ILE A 545 -15.67 -4.09 -7.27
C ILE A 545 -15.58 -2.59 -7.50
N PHE A 546 -15.35 -2.17 -8.74
CA PHE A 546 -15.00 -0.78 -9.05
C PHE A 546 -16.02 -0.15 -9.99
N THR A 547 -16.33 1.12 -9.75
CA THR A 547 -17.05 1.97 -10.68
C THR A 547 -16.30 3.29 -10.83
N CYS A 548 -15.78 3.56 -12.02
CA CYS A 548 -15.23 4.87 -12.35
C CYS A 548 -16.31 5.94 -12.17
N THR A 549 -15.99 7.02 -11.45
CA THR A 549 -16.95 8.07 -11.09
C THR A 549 -16.85 9.34 -11.91
N HIS A 550 -15.83 9.49 -12.76
CA HIS A 550 -15.66 10.66 -13.64
C HIS A 550 -16.34 10.48 -15.01
N ASP A 551 -16.70 11.59 -15.67
CA ASP A 551 -17.57 11.65 -16.85
C ASP A 551 -16.84 11.63 -18.20
N TYR A 552 -15.56 11.29 -18.22
CA TYR A 552 -14.73 11.25 -19.43
C TYR A 552 -14.43 9.84 -19.94
N GLN A 553 -14.82 8.80 -19.20
CA GLN A 553 -14.52 7.43 -19.61
C GLN A 553 -15.31 7.05 -20.88
N SER A 554 -14.59 6.60 -21.91
CA SER A 554 -15.19 6.19 -23.19
C SER A 554 -15.98 4.89 -23.04
N SER A 555 -15.40 3.94 -22.30
CA SER A 555 -15.92 2.61 -22.01
C SER A 555 -16.21 2.47 -20.52
N GLN A 556 -17.46 2.72 -20.12
CA GLN A 556 -17.81 2.68 -18.70
C GLN A 556 -17.73 1.26 -18.16
N ARG A 557 -16.89 1.07 -17.14
CA ARG A 557 -16.84 -0.14 -16.32
C ARG A 557 -17.64 0.10 -15.04
N ALA A 558 -18.91 -0.32 -15.03
CA ALA A 558 -19.79 -0.18 -13.88
C ALA A 558 -19.83 -1.47 -13.08
N ARG A 559 -19.61 -1.38 -11.77
CA ARG A 559 -19.48 -2.52 -10.84
C ARG A 559 -18.57 -3.61 -11.42
N TYR A 560 -17.38 -3.20 -11.84
CA TYR A 560 -16.41 -4.05 -12.52
C TYR A 560 -15.53 -4.77 -11.51
N LYS A 561 -15.57 -6.09 -11.53
CA LYS A 561 -14.75 -6.94 -10.68
C LYS A 561 -13.42 -7.24 -11.36
N LEU A 562 -12.34 -6.71 -10.77
CA LEU A 562 -10.97 -6.94 -11.23
C LEU A 562 -10.48 -8.37 -10.94
N GLY A 563 -10.97 -8.96 -9.84
CA GLY A 563 -10.50 -10.25 -9.33
C GLY A 563 -9.51 -10.13 -8.17
N ASP A 564 -9.14 -8.91 -7.78
CA ASP A 564 -8.33 -8.66 -6.59
C ASP A 564 -9.16 -8.83 -5.31
N GLU A 565 -8.60 -9.56 -4.34
CA GLU A 565 -9.14 -9.62 -2.98
C GLU A 565 -8.71 -8.37 -2.20
N GLY A 566 -9.63 -7.78 -1.45
CA GLY A 566 -9.41 -6.57 -0.67
C GLY A 566 -10.55 -6.20 0.27
N ARG A 567 -10.28 -5.19 1.11
CA ARG A 567 -11.25 -4.58 2.03
C ARG A 567 -11.13 -3.07 1.99
N LEU A 568 -12.21 -2.40 2.37
CA LEU A 568 -12.29 -0.95 2.47
C LEU A 568 -12.53 -0.58 3.92
N TYR A 569 -11.82 0.43 4.40
CA TYR A 569 -11.95 0.95 5.75
C TYR A 569 -12.08 2.46 5.75
N ALA A 570 -12.86 2.96 6.71
CA ALA A 570 -12.74 4.34 7.15
C ALA A 570 -11.36 4.54 7.78
N CYS A 571 -10.75 5.68 7.50
CA CYS A 571 -9.41 5.97 8.01
C CYS A 571 -9.42 6.14 9.53
N SER A 572 -10.52 6.64 10.10
CA SER A 572 -10.71 6.78 11.54
C SER A 572 -10.80 5.44 12.28
N ASP A 573 -11.34 4.40 11.64
CA ASP A 573 -11.42 3.06 12.21
C ASP A 573 -10.02 2.44 12.27
N VAL A 574 -9.24 2.52 11.19
CA VAL A 574 -7.85 2.04 11.18
C VAL A 574 -6.99 2.78 12.21
N GLN A 575 -7.11 4.11 12.30
CA GLN A 575 -6.42 4.89 13.34
C GLN A 575 -6.84 4.48 14.75
N ALA A 576 -8.11 4.16 14.99
CA ALA A 576 -8.59 3.71 16.28
C ALA A 576 -8.03 2.33 16.66
N VAL A 577 -7.97 1.39 15.71
CA VAL A 577 -7.32 0.09 15.95
C VAL A 577 -5.82 0.31 16.23
N MET A 578 -5.09 1.06 15.39
CA MET A 578 -3.66 1.37 15.60
C MET A 578 -3.39 1.97 16.98
N ALA A 579 -4.26 2.88 17.45
CA ALA A 579 -4.13 3.51 18.75
C ALA A 579 -4.20 2.51 19.92
N LYS A 580 -4.94 1.40 19.78
CA LYS A 580 -4.98 0.34 20.79
C LYS A 580 -3.64 -0.40 20.96
N TYR A 581 -2.81 -0.36 19.93
CA TYR A 581 -1.46 -0.92 19.91
C TYR A 581 -0.38 0.13 20.18
N GLY A 582 -0.76 1.31 20.69
CA GLY A 582 0.18 2.39 21.00
C GLY A 582 0.68 3.17 19.79
N ILE A 583 0.05 3.00 18.62
CA ILE A 583 0.50 3.64 17.37
C ILE A 583 -0.43 4.80 17.05
N PHE A 584 0.11 6.03 17.03
CA PHE A 584 -0.67 7.26 16.92
C PHE A 584 -0.38 8.08 15.65
N ASN A 585 0.19 7.44 14.62
CA ASN A 585 0.42 8.07 13.31
C ASN A 585 -0.88 8.63 12.73
N LYS A 586 -0.83 9.84 12.17
CA LYS A 586 -1.98 10.50 11.56
C LYS A 586 -1.80 10.62 10.04
N PRO A 587 -2.82 10.29 9.26
CA PRO A 587 -2.79 10.48 7.81
C PRO A 587 -2.88 11.98 7.47
N LYS A 588 -2.40 12.36 6.28
CA LYS A 588 -2.53 13.73 5.77
C LYS A 588 -3.94 14.06 5.27
N THR A 589 -4.75 13.04 5.00
CA THR A 589 -6.13 13.17 4.52
C THR A 589 -7.03 12.20 5.27
N ASN A 590 -8.35 12.41 5.20
CA ASN A 590 -9.35 11.47 5.70
C ASN A 590 -9.99 10.66 4.57
N LEU A 591 -9.30 10.52 3.44
CA LEU A 591 -9.73 9.60 2.39
C LEU A 591 -9.79 8.17 2.96
N PRO A 592 -10.66 7.31 2.41
CA PRO A 592 -10.71 5.92 2.85
C PRO A 592 -9.47 5.13 2.42
N LEU A 593 -9.25 4.03 3.14
CA LEU A 593 -8.16 3.10 2.90
C LEU A 593 -8.68 1.86 2.17
N MET A 594 -7.95 1.43 1.16
CA MET A 594 -8.16 0.21 0.41
C MET A 594 -7.01 -0.75 0.71
N PHE A 595 -7.36 -1.88 1.31
CA PHE A 595 -6.45 -2.99 1.60
C PHE A 595 -6.56 -3.98 0.43
N VAL A 596 -5.44 -4.37 -0.16
CA VAL A 596 -5.38 -5.20 -1.37
C VAL A 596 -4.43 -6.37 -1.14
N TRP A 597 -4.95 -7.60 -1.16
CA TRP A 597 -4.16 -8.84 -1.13
C TRP A 597 -3.77 -9.33 -2.53
N GLY A 598 -4.42 -8.79 -3.57
CA GLY A 598 -4.15 -9.13 -4.96
C GLY A 598 -4.83 -10.41 -5.41
N ARG A 599 -4.20 -11.15 -6.33
CA ARG A 599 -4.71 -12.40 -6.93
C ARG A 599 -3.65 -13.48 -6.76
N GLU A 600 -4.04 -14.66 -6.29
CA GLU A 600 -3.25 -15.90 -6.39
C GLU A 600 -1.75 -15.77 -6.01
N SER A 601 -1.45 -15.00 -4.96
CA SER A 601 -0.09 -14.86 -4.39
C SER A 601 0.08 -15.69 -3.11
N THR A 602 -0.92 -16.50 -2.77
CA THR A 602 -1.01 -17.29 -1.54
C THR A 602 -1.15 -18.75 -1.92
N VAL A 603 -0.42 -19.61 -1.23
CA VAL A 603 -0.57 -21.08 -1.31
C VAL A 603 -1.11 -21.61 0.01
N ILE A 604 -1.74 -22.79 -0.03
CA ILE A 604 -2.35 -23.40 1.15
C ILE A 604 -1.49 -24.59 1.58
N TYR A 605 -1.09 -24.62 2.84
CA TYR A 605 -0.38 -25.75 3.46
C TYR A 605 -1.20 -26.27 4.66
N ASN A 606 -1.78 -27.46 4.54
CA ASN A 606 -2.62 -28.07 5.59
C ASN A 606 -3.70 -27.12 6.15
N GLY A 607 -4.22 -26.21 5.32
CA GLY A 607 -5.21 -25.20 5.71
C GLY A 607 -4.65 -23.88 6.24
N ALA A 608 -3.33 -23.72 6.38
CA ALA A 608 -2.68 -22.43 6.60
C ALA A 608 -2.42 -21.73 5.26
N ASN A 609 -2.77 -20.44 5.18
CA ASN A 609 -2.52 -19.60 4.02
C ASN A 609 -1.11 -18.98 4.13
N LEU A 610 -0.23 -19.29 3.18
CA LEU A 610 1.12 -18.74 3.07
C LEU A 610 1.20 -17.73 1.93
N ALA A 611 1.36 -16.46 2.28
CA ALA A 611 1.47 -15.39 1.30
C ALA A 611 2.91 -15.24 0.79
N PHE A 612 3.07 -14.87 -0.49
CA PHE A 612 4.39 -14.62 -1.08
C PHE A 612 5.23 -13.59 -0.30
N THR A 613 4.57 -12.57 0.25
CA THR A 613 5.25 -11.54 1.07
C THR A 613 5.85 -12.11 2.35
N GLU A 614 5.28 -13.18 2.90
CA GLU A 614 5.78 -13.85 4.10
C GLU A 614 7.00 -14.72 3.76
N LEU A 615 6.98 -15.41 2.62
CA LEU A 615 8.17 -16.08 2.06
C LEU A 615 9.31 -15.08 1.84
N GLU A 616 8.99 -13.92 1.26
CA GLU A 616 9.97 -12.85 1.04
C GLU A 616 10.56 -12.31 2.33
N ARG A 617 9.75 -12.08 3.38
CA ARG A 617 10.24 -11.67 4.70
C ARG A 617 11.11 -12.76 5.32
N ALA A 618 10.67 -14.02 5.31
CA ALA A 618 11.41 -15.14 5.91
C ALA A 618 12.79 -15.36 5.28
N ILE A 619 12.93 -15.12 3.98
CA ILE A 619 14.22 -15.14 3.24
C ILE A 619 15.07 -13.91 3.61
N THR A 620 14.46 -12.73 3.72
CA THR A 620 15.20 -11.48 3.96
C THR A 620 15.72 -11.38 5.39
N ASP A 621 15.05 -12.00 6.36
CA ASP A 621 15.46 -12.06 7.78
C ASP A 621 16.59 -13.08 8.05
N ASP A 622 17.10 -13.74 7.01
CA ASP A 622 18.26 -14.63 7.06
C ASP A 622 19.38 -14.04 6.20
N GLU A 623 20.48 -13.60 6.80
CA GLU A 623 21.56 -12.91 6.08
C GLU A 623 22.18 -13.76 4.96
N GLU A 624 22.28 -15.07 5.15
CA GLU A 624 22.79 -15.99 4.13
C GLU A 624 21.83 -16.04 2.93
N LEU A 625 20.54 -16.35 3.16
CA LEU A 625 19.56 -16.39 2.08
C LEU A 625 19.32 -15.02 1.43
N LYS A 626 19.32 -13.93 2.21
CA LYS A 626 19.19 -12.54 1.72
C LYS A 626 20.28 -12.20 0.71
N SER A 627 21.52 -12.62 0.98
CA SER A 627 22.69 -12.34 0.14
C SER A 627 22.80 -13.27 -1.08
N GLN A 628 22.28 -14.50 -0.98
CA GLN A 628 22.39 -15.51 -2.04
C GLN A 628 21.18 -15.55 -2.99
N VAL A 629 19.96 -15.30 -2.49
CA VAL A 629 18.72 -15.52 -3.26
C VAL A 629 18.29 -14.24 -3.95
N LEU A 630 18.15 -14.32 -5.27
CA LEU A 630 17.67 -13.22 -6.09
C LEU A 630 16.16 -13.29 -6.31
N LYS A 631 15.66 -14.39 -6.87
CA LYS A 631 14.23 -14.61 -7.13
C LYS A 631 13.68 -15.76 -6.30
N LYS A 632 12.37 -15.75 -6.04
CA LYS A 632 11.69 -16.80 -5.29
C LYS A 632 10.26 -17.03 -5.76
N ALA A 633 9.72 -18.22 -5.59
CA ALA A 633 8.33 -18.50 -5.90
C ALA A 633 7.82 -19.66 -5.06
N PHE A 634 6.50 -19.78 -4.97
CA PHE A 634 5.90 -21.06 -4.60
C PHE A 634 5.64 -21.89 -5.86
N TYR A 635 5.68 -23.21 -5.72
CA TYR A 635 5.20 -24.14 -6.72
C TYR A 635 4.18 -25.08 -6.09
N VAL A 636 3.04 -25.28 -6.74
CA VAL A 636 1.97 -26.17 -6.29
C VAL A 636 1.69 -27.20 -7.39
N TYR A 637 1.66 -28.46 -7.00
CA TYR A 637 1.44 -29.59 -7.90
C TYR A 637 0.64 -30.70 -7.21
N HIS A 638 0.16 -31.67 -7.97
CA HIS A 638 -0.44 -32.88 -7.42
C HIS A 638 0.55 -34.03 -7.63
N ASP A 639 0.84 -34.80 -6.59
CA ASP A 639 1.66 -36.00 -6.72
C ASP A 639 0.90 -37.14 -7.42
N ASP A 640 1.56 -38.28 -7.62
CA ASP A 640 0.98 -39.44 -8.31
C ASP A 640 -0.22 -40.04 -7.55
N GLU A 641 -0.36 -39.76 -6.26
CA GLU A 641 -1.50 -40.15 -5.43
C GLU A 641 -2.65 -39.13 -5.49
N GLY A 642 -2.45 -38.02 -6.19
CA GLY A 642 -3.41 -36.93 -6.33
C GLY A 642 -3.46 -36.00 -5.12
N ALA A 643 -2.50 -36.09 -4.19
CA ALA A 643 -2.38 -35.16 -3.08
C ALA A 643 -1.72 -33.85 -3.53
N GLU A 644 -2.31 -32.72 -3.18
CA GLU A 644 -1.70 -31.41 -3.42
C GLU A 644 -0.43 -31.27 -2.56
N LYS A 645 0.67 -30.91 -3.22
CA LYS A 645 1.98 -30.63 -2.62
C LYS A 645 2.40 -29.21 -2.98
N MET A 646 3.29 -28.66 -2.16
CA MET A 646 3.95 -27.40 -2.46
C MET A 646 5.47 -27.54 -2.39
N GLU A 647 6.17 -26.65 -3.10
CA GLU A 647 7.59 -26.39 -2.94
C GLU A 647 7.84 -24.88 -2.81
N MET A 648 8.97 -24.52 -2.22
CA MET A 648 9.51 -23.16 -2.25
C MET A 648 10.72 -23.15 -3.18
N TRP A 649 10.68 -22.34 -4.21
CA TRP A 649 11.74 -22.21 -5.19
C TRP A 649 12.58 -20.97 -4.91
N LEU A 650 13.89 -21.12 -4.91
CA LEU A 650 14.89 -20.08 -4.66
C LEU A 650 15.87 -20.05 -5.85
N GLU A 651 15.91 -18.95 -6.60
CA GLU A 651 16.93 -18.75 -7.64
C GLU A 651 18.06 -17.90 -7.09
N LEU A 652 19.28 -18.42 -7.17
CA LEU A 652 20.49 -17.76 -6.70
C LEU A 652 20.84 -16.54 -7.56
N ASP A 653 21.54 -15.58 -6.94
CA ASP A 653 22.07 -14.39 -7.60
C ASP A 653 23.19 -14.73 -8.60
N GLU A 654 23.50 -13.79 -9.48
CA GLU A 654 24.51 -13.95 -10.52
C GLU A 654 25.90 -14.21 -9.92
N GLY A 655 26.57 -15.25 -10.41
CA GLY A 655 27.89 -15.66 -9.93
C GLY A 655 27.89 -16.46 -8.62
N GLN A 656 26.74 -16.75 -8.03
CA GLN A 656 26.66 -17.59 -6.83
C GLN A 656 26.83 -19.08 -7.16
N GLU A 657 27.68 -19.75 -6.40
CA GLU A 657 27.77 -21.20 -6.40
C GLU A 657 26.67 -21.82 -5.54
N PHE A 658 26.34 -23.09 -5.82
CA PHE A 658 25.46 -23.80 -4.89
C PHE A 658 26.15 -23.89 -3.53
N PRO A 659 25.47 -23.54 -2.43
CA PRO A 659 25.96 -23.90 -1.11
C PRO A 659 26.16 -25.41 -1.01
N SER A 660 27.00 -25.85 -0.08
CA SER A 660 27.13 -27.27 0.25
C SER A 660 25.78 -27.85 0.71
N GLU A 661 25.64 -29.17 0.65
CA GLU A 661 24.39 -29.83 1.07
C GLU A 661 24.03 -29.52 2.54
N GLU A 662 25.03 -29.44 3.41
CA GLU A 662 24.87 -29.06 4.82
C GLU A 662 24.41 -27.59 4.98
N GLU A 663 24.99 -26.66 4.21
CA GLU A 663 24.59 -25.24 4.22
C GLU A 663 23.17 -25.06 3.68
N MET A 664 22.82 -25.73 2.58
CA MET A 664 21.46 -25.69 2.03
C MET A 664 20.45 -26.30 3.01
N PHE A 665 20.80 -27.38 3.72
CA PHE A 665 19.95 -27.95 4.77
C PHE A 665 19.74 -26.96 5.93
N ALA A 666 20.83 -26.38 6.44
CA ALA A 666 20.79 -25.43 7.55
C ALA A 666 19.98 -24.17 7.20
N SER A 667 20.23 -23.56 6.04
CA SER A 667 19.48 -22.39 5.55
C SER A 667 18.01 -22.73 5.29
N SER A 668 17.69 -23.92 4.76
CA SER A 668 16.32 -24.40 4.58
C SER A 668 15.58 -24.57 5.91
N GLN A 669 16.25 -25.07 6.95
CA GLN A 669 15.69 -25.19 8.30
C GLN A 669 15.41 -23.80 8.91
N ARG A 670 16.32 -22.84 8.71
CA ARG A 670 16.11 -21.45 9.15
C ARG A 670 14.97 -20.77 8.38
N LEU A 671 14.83 -21.04 7.08
CA LEU A 671 13.69 -20.55 6.29
C LEU A 671 12.35 -21.01 6.88
N TYR A 672 12.22 -22.30 7.22
CA TYR A 672 11.02 -22.82 7.89
C TYR A 672 10.78 -22.17 9.26
N THR A 673 11.84 -22.00 10.03
CA THR A 673 11.78 -21.33 11.34
C THR A 673 11.25 -19.90 11.19
N ASN A 674 11.79 -19.13 10.25
CA ASN A 674 11.38 -17.76 9.99
C ASN A 674 9.95 -17.69 9.47
N LEU A 675 9.55 -18.61 8.58
CA LEU A 675 8.19 -18.67 8.06
C LEU A 675 7.18 -18.97 9.17
N ALA A 676 7.53 -19.83 10.13
CA ALA A 676 6.72 -20.11 11.31
C ALA A 676 6.65 -18.92 12.29
N LEU A 677 7.69 -18.08 12.35
CA LEU A 677 7.66 -16.88 13.18
C LEU A 677 6.69 -15.83 12.60
N VAL A 678 6.73 -15.62 11.28
CA VAL A 678 5.88 -14.63 10.61
C VAL A 678 4.43 -15.11 10.43
N ASN A 679 4.21 -16.42 10.29
CA ASN A 679 2.88 -17.01 10.05
C ASN A 679 2.48 -17.99 11.16
N GLN A 680 1.61 -17.54 12.05
CA GLN A 680 1.17 -18.29 13.22
C GLN A 680 0.28 -19.50 12.87
N ASP A 681 -0.53 -19.39 11.81
CA ASP A 681 -1.33 -20.51 11.33
C ASP A 681 -0.42 -21.62 10.80
N PHE A 682 0.61 -21.27 10.04
CA PHE A 682 1.63 -22.21 9.57
C PHE A 682 2.40 -22.85 10.72
N ARG A 683 2.86 -22.05 11.71
CA ARG A 683 3.47 -22.57 12.95
C ARG A 683 2.59 -23.57 13.67
N TRP A 684 1.28 -23.29 13.76
CA TRP A 684 0.33 -24.20 14.37
C TRP A 684 0.23 -25.51 13.58
N GLN A 685 0.19 -25.46 12.24
CA GLN A 685 0.18 -26.68 11.42
C GLN A 685 1.45 -27.52 11.61
N LEU A 686 2.62 -26.87 11.68
CA LEU A 686 3.88 -27.55 11.94
C LEU A 686 3.90 -28.24 13.31
N LYS A 687 3.34 -27.60 14.36
CA LYS A 687 3.19 -28.21 15.71
C LYS A 687 2.35 -29.51 15.71
N GLN A 688 1.50 -29.73 14.71
CA GLN A 688 0.67 -30.94 14.61
C GLN A 688 1.37 -32.10 13.89
N LEU A 689 2.57 -31.88 13.33
CA LEU A 689 3.31 -32.91 12.60
C LEU A 689 4.18 -33.73 13.56
N ASP A 690 4.31 -35.03 13.26
CA ASP A 690 5.24 -35.92 13.97
C ASP A 690 6.70 -35.51 13.71
N GLU A 691 7.56 -35.71 14.72
CA GLU A 691 9.00 -35.52 14.58
C GLU A 691 9.57 -36.41 13.48
N GLY A 692 10.47 -35.87 12.65
CA GLY A 692 11.05 -36.56 11.50
C GLY A 692 10.20 -36.50 10.23
N ARG A 693 8.95 -36.00 10.29
CA ARG A 693 8.10 -35.86 9.09
C ARG A 693 8.71 -34.88 8.10
N GLN A 694 8.87 -35.30 6.86
CA GLN A 694 9.43 -34.45 5.81
C GLN A 694 8.51 -33.26 5.51
N LEU A 695 9.08 -32.05 5.58
CA LEU A 695 8.42 -30.81 5.20
C LEU A 695 8.45 -30.63 3.68
N PRO A 696 7.70 -29.65 3.12
CA PRO A 696 7.76 -29.33 1.70
C PRO A 696 9.20 -29.14 1.17
N VAL A 697 9.41 -29.40 -0.11
CA VAL A 697 10.75 -29.26 -0.71
C VAL A 697 11.11 -27.78 -0.84
N ILE A 698 12.37 -27.45 -0.52
CA ILE A 698 12.99 -26.19 -0.91
C ILE A 698 13.95 -26.48 -2.07
N ARG A 699 13.76 -25.79 -3.19
CA ARG A 699 14.50 -26.05 -4.43
C ARG A 699 15.35 -24.84 -4.81
N TYR A 700 16.64 -25.05 -4.92
CA TYR A 700 17.63 -24.06 -5.31
C TYR A 700 17.91 -24.17 -6.81
N PHE A 701 17.90 -23.05 -7.51
CA PHE A 701 18.23 -22.95 -8.92
C PHE A 701 19.43 -22.03 -9.12
N LYS A 702 20.31 -22.41 -10.06
CA LYS A 702 21.30 -21.47 -10.61
C LYS A 702 20.59 -20.34 -11.36
N ARG A 703 21.26 -19.19 -11.43
CA ARG A 703 20.77 -18.02 -12.17
C ARG A 703 20.37 -18.40 -13.59
N GLY A 704 19.14 -18.05 -13.99
CA GLY A 704 18.63 -18.31 -15.34
C GLY A 704 18.12 -19.74 -15.60
N ALA A 705 18.30 -20.67 -14.65
CA ALA A 705 17.88 -22.07 -14.81
C ALA A 705 16.45 -22.35 -14.32
N SER A 706 15.83 -21.42 -13.58
CA SER A 706 14.48 -21.59 -13.06
C SER A 706 13.41 -21.06 -14.04
N PRO A 707 12.17 -21.56 -14.00
CA PRO A 707 11.03 -20.93 -14.70
C PRO A 707 10.72 -19.51 -14.23
N ILE A 708 11.26 -19.09 -13.08
CA ILE A 708 11.14 -17.72 -12.56
C ILE A 708 11.99 -16.74 -13.40
N SER A 709 12.98 -17.26 -14.13
CA SER A 709 13.73 -16.53 -15.13
C SER A 709 12.97 -16.46 -16.44
N GLU A 710 12.03 -15.51 -16.55
CA GLU A 710 11.42 -15.19 -17.85
C GLU A 710 12.43 -14.50 -18.78
N THR A 711 12.50 -14.98 -20.02
CA THR A 711 13.48 -14.61 -21.06
C THR A 711 13.08 -13.41 -21.93
N ASP A 712 11.87 -12.86 -21.80
CA ASP A 712 11.33 -11.89 -22.76
C ASP A 712 10.75 -10.64 -22.10
N GLY A 713 11.59 -9.63 -21.80
CA GLY A 713 11.21 -8.20 -21.64
C GLY A 713 10.08 -7.83 -20.65
N HIS A 714 9.55 -8.80 -19.91
CA HIS A 714 8.42 -8.71 -19.02
C HIS A 714 8.90 -8.93 -17.59
N HIS A 715 9.04 -7.85 -16.84
CA HIS A 715 9.73 -7.84 -15.55
C HIS A 715 8.81 -8.07 -14.34
N LYS A 716 7.64 -8.69 -14.56
CA LYS A 716 6.77 -9.14 -13.46
C LYS A 716 7.12 -10.58 -13.12
N GLN A 717 7.46 -10.83 -11.87
CA GLN A 717 7.77 -12.18 -11.42
C GLN A 717 6.48 -12.97 -11.18
N VAL A 718 6.39 -14.18 -11.73
CA VAL A 718 5.36 -15.15 -11.35
C VAL A 718 5.64 -15.61 -9.92
N LEU A 719 4.67 -15.40 -9.03
CA LEU A 719 4.83 -15.66 -7.59
C LEU A 719 4.46 -17.09 -7.18
N VAL A 720 3.52 -17.69 -7.92
CA VAL A 720 3.03 -19.05 -7.70
C VAL A 720 2.95 -19.78 -9.03
N PHE A 721 3.69 -20.87 -9.15
CA PHE A 721 3.62 -21.79 -10.28
C PHE A 721 2.65 -22.91 -9.96
N LYS A 722 1.80 -23.26 -10.94
CA LYS A 722 0.85 -24.37 -10.87
C LYS A 722 0.96 -25.18 -12.15
N GLN A 723 1.11 -26.49 -11.99
CA GLN A 723 1.09 -27.42 -13.11
C GLN A 723 -0.25 -27.32 -13.86
N ASN A 724 -0.21 -27.27 -15.19
CA ASN A 724 -1.39 -27.11 -16.07
C ASN A 724 -2.07 -25.73 -16.04
N ALA A 725 -1.48 -24.72 -15.40
CA ALA A 725 -1.99 -23.35 -15.45
C ALA A 725 -0.98 -22.39 -16.10
N ASN A 726 0.17 -22.22 -15.46
CA ASN A 726 1.26 -21.35 -15.91
C ASN A 726 2.61 -22.08 -15.99
N LEU A 727 2.62 -23.39 -15.71
CA LEU A 727 3.73 -24.29 -15.98
C LEU A 727 3.22 -25.46 -16.83
N ALA A 728 4.03 -25.86 -17.82
CA ALA A 728 3.70 -26.98 -18.69
C ALA A 728 3.48 -28.28 -17.88
N ARG A 729 2.57 -29.14 -18.34
CA ARG A 729 2.23 -30.39 -17.65
C ARG A 729 3.43 -31.30 -17.47
N ASP A 730 4.27 -31.32 -18.49
CA ASP A 730 5.44 -32.16 -18.69
C ASP A 730 6.74 -31.41 -18.40
N TYR A 731 6.69 -30.30 -17.67
CA TYR A 731 7.88 -29.56 -17.26
C TYR A 731 8.85 -30.48 -16.51
N GLN A 732 10.08 -30.57 -17.02
CA GLN A 732 11.19 -31.29 -16.42
C GLN A 732 12.11 -30.30 -15.72
N PHE A 733 12.48 -30.60 -14.48
CA PHE A 733 13.49 -29.80 -13.79
C PHE A 733 14.85 -29.92 -14.49
N PRO A 734 15.70 -28.87 -14.44
CA PRO A 734 17.08 -28.96 -14.86
C PRO A 734 17.84 -30.05 -14.08
N ASP A 735 18.99 -30.46 -14.60
CA ASP A 735 19.87 -31.41 -13.90
C ASP A 735 20.48 -30.84 -12.62
N GLU A 736 21.12 -31.70 -11.82
CA GLU A 736 21.68 -31.36 -10.50
C GLU A 736 22.77 -30.27 -10.51
N SER A 737 23.40 -30.01 -11.66
CA SER A 737 24.36 -28.91 -11.80
C SER A 737 23.69 -27.54 -11.86
N LEU A 738 22.39 -27.50 -12.14
CA LEU A 738 21.58 -26.29 -12.30
C LEU A 738 20.39 -26.20 -11.33
N CYS A 739 19.99 -27.31 -10.72
CA CYS A 739 18.84 -27.40 -9.83
C CYS A 739 19.07 -28.43 -8.71
N ARG A 740 18.93 -28.04 -7.44
CA ARG A 740 19.06 -28.95 -6.28
C ARG A 740 17.85 -28.84 -5.36
N ALA A 741 17.39 -29.99 -4.85
CA ALA A 741 16.25 -30.08 -3.95
C ALA A 741 16.72 -30.44 -2.54
N VAL A 742 16.15 -29.78 -1.54
CA VAL A 742 16.41 -30.03 -0.13
C VAL A 742 15.09 -30.31 0.58
N THR A 743 15.07 -31.37 1.38
CA THR A 743 13.94 -31.71 2.23
C THR A 743 14.39 -31.65 3.67
N VAL A 744 13.63 -30.96 4.51
CA VAL A 744 13.94 -30.79 5.93
C VAL A 744 12.95 -31.61 6.76
N PRO A 745 13.39 -32.49 7.67
CA PRO A 745 12.50 -33.16 8.60
C PRO A 745 11.99 -32.18 9.66
N MET A 746 10.73 -32.34 10.04
CA MET A 746 10.14 -31.63 11.17
C MET A 746 10.94 -31.96 12.44
N SER A 747 11.35 -30.93 13.17
CA SER A 747 12.07 -31.05 14.45
C SER A 747 11.67 -29.93 15.40
N GLY A 748 11.89 -30.12 16.70
CA GLY A 748 11.64 -29.09 17.70
C GLY A 748 12.40 -27.78 17.45
N GLU A 749 13.56 -27.86 16.79
CA GLU A 749 14.38 -26.69 16.41
C GLU A 749 13.62 -25.71 15.49
N ILE A 750 12.79 -26.22 14.56
CA ILE A 750 12.02 -25.38 13.63
C ILE A 750 10.99 -24.52 14.36
N LEU A 751 10.56 -24.98 15.55
CA LEU A 751 9.58 -24.27 16.38
C LEU A 751 10.23 -23.38 17.44
N LYS A 752 11.57 -23.38 17.57
CA LYS A 752 12.22 -22.52 18.56
C LYS A 752 12.05 -21.05 18.21
N GLU A 753 11.76 -20.24 19.22
CA GLU A 753 11.79 -18.79 19.08
C GLU A 753 13.24 -18.32 19.07
N ARG A 754 13.61 -17.44 18.14
CA ARG A 754 14.83 -16.64 18.33
C ARG A 754 14.56 -15.69 19.49
N PRO A 755 15.53 -15.44 20.39
CA PRO A 755 15.42 -14.36 21.35
C PRO A 755 15.07 -13.08 20.60
N ALA A 756 13.99 -12.40 21.01
CA ALA A 756 13.66 -11.09 20.49
C ALA A 756 14.84 -10.15 20.82
N GLU A 757 15.62 -9.75 19.81
CA GLU A 757 16.38 -8.52 19.94
C GLU A 757 15.35 -7.40 20.08
N LEU A 758 15.14 -6.98 21.33
CA LEU A 758 14.31 -5.84 21.72
C LEU A 758 14.88 -4.56 21.10
N GLY A 759 14.53 -4.30 19.85
CA GLY A 759 14.66 -2.99 19.22
C GLY A 759 13.45 -2.13 19.57
N ILE A 760 13.63 -1.28 20.60
CA ILE A 760 12.71 -0.23 21.06
C ILE A 760 12.29 0.69 19.91
#